data_AF-A0AAV9CZF5-F1
#
_entry.id   AF-A0AAV9CZF5-F1
#
_cell.length_a   1.000
_cell.length_b   1.000
_cell.length_c   1.000
_cell.angle_alpha   90.00
_cell.angle_beta   90.00
_cell.angle_gamma   90.00
#
_symmetry.space_group_name_H-M   'P 1'
#
loop_
_entity.id
_entity.type
_entity.pdbx_description
1 polymer ?
#
loop_
_entity_poly.entity_id
_entity_poly.type
_entity_poly.pdbx_seq_one_letter_code
_entity_poly.pdbx_strand_id
1 'polypeptide(L)'
;MGSLPVDIPLIDLEFYGKRIEKYKEELKAIGVMFDFGEACKFIGKHFMSLASSHNLTRSKVFSMLKFMRFLREKYLPTEDFVKSVMSGYWLKTVAGMSSPIGSILPDSEWTAASIISHLPFIDSEYYGDDILRYNTELQLLGVVVGFNRNYQLVVDNFEWPLYMASITTNDGLRSPSECFLFDSDWNCLMSVAYGVPLIDVKFYGSQIQSYKDELKKIGVVVRFEEASIAVSKRFKTLALKNSLTKEQVLSLLACYRQMKETKLRFPTKLMRKAQKYKWLKTQLGFRTPADSILFDEEWMSISRIASLPVIDDDHYGKGIYEYKDEMKDFGITVEFQMGPRFVITSLCIPTYSAGIAPDSMIALLKCIHNLKSGSVKVSFPKEFASHISKKWLKMVAGYRSPKECILFDSIWASHLEREDGPFIDEDFYGSDIKTYKAELNLQVLEMFNWVPDNKTANWVWIPNGDDNGKWDVFNKANLRSVFVWYPQPSLASVTRTKLYQIYASVGVRTISKSVKIERAFKTKGRGDARNVNKRYAMVRDGLFRIVLAFLSDPSLELSTEKRHQTVKCIHELKFLETDEPVVVRYSLPMSGGKAVTVEVSRSFDGSRRAPNCTFRRSTSPPRRGRGSNSTYFSQIVSEGLMWDETDRIGGLSELIKLGCLLKFEKDAVNFLLMTKNLHVLVEDEQFLISEVSSSV
;
A
#
# COMPACT_ATOMS: atom_id res chain seq x y z
N MET A 1 -12.73 8.45 107.42
CA MET A 1 -13.10 8.72 106.02
C MET A 1 -11.81 8.90 105.24
N GLY A 2 -11.62 8.20 104.13
CA GLY A 2 -10.38 8.27 103.34
C GLY A 2 -10.09 9.69 102.88
N SER A 3 -8.82 10.09 102.93
CA SER A 3 -8.34 11.41 102.51
C SER A 3 -8.90 11.77 101.13
N LEU A 4 -9.57 12.91 101.03
CA LEU A 4 -9.95 13.46 99.73
C LEU A 4 -8.68 13.59 98.87
N PRO A 5 -8.70 13.20 97.58
CA PRO A 5 -7.49 13.14 96.75
C PRO A 5 -6.87 14.50 96.42
N VAL A 6 -7.61 15.58 96.67
CA VAL A 6 -7.21 16.96 96.41
C VAL A 6 -7.06 17.64 97.78
N ASP A 7 -6.01 18.43 97.97
CA ASP A 7 -5.77 19.23 99.19
C ASP A 7 -6.87 20.30 99.33
N ILE A 8 -8.05 19.86 99.76
CA ILE A 8 -9.21 20.70 100.01
C ILE A 8 -9.10 21.15 101.46
N PRO A 9 -8.99 22.46 101.73
CA PRO A 9 -8.96 22.97 103.09
C PRO A 9 -10.35 22.74 103.72
N LEU A 10 -10.48 21.63 104.42
CA LEU A 10 -11.66 21.30 105.21
C LEU A 10 -11.53 21.95 106.58
N ILE A 11 -12.67 22.39 107.13
CA ILE A 11 -12.73 22.80 108.53
C ILE A 11 -12.41 21.59 109.39
N ASP A 12 -11.37 21.72 110.20
CA ASP A 12 -10.96 20.69 111.14
C ASP A 12 -11.98 20.60 112.28
N LEU A 13 -12.89 19.63 112.17
CA LEU A 13 -13.91 19.38 113.18
C LEU A 13 -13.34 18.79 114.48
N GLU A 14 -12.13 18.22 114.47
CA GLU A 14 -11.45 17.78 115.70
C GLU A 14 -10.90 18.98 116.46
N PHE A 15 -10.33 19.96 115.74
CA PHE A 15 -9.82 21.19 116.33
C PHE A 15 -10.95 22.14 116.79
N TYR A 16 -11.93 22.41 115.93
CA TYR A 16 -13.00 23.37 116.22
C TYR A 16 -14.21 22.75 116.95
N GLY A 17 -14.31 21.42 116.98
CA GLY A 17 -15.42 20.68 117.56
C GLY A 17 -16.73 20.80 116.78
N LYS A 18 -17.66 19.85 116.97
CA LYS A 18 -18.98 19.82 116.29
C LYS A 18 -19.85 21.08 116.50
N ARG A 19 -19.51 21.94 117.45
CA ARG A 19 -20.25 23.19 117.70
C ARG A 19 -20.07 24.20 116.57
N ILE A 20 -18.99 24.12 115.78
CA ILE A 20 -18.75 25.02 114.65
C ILE A 20 -19.85 24.92 113.58
N GLU A 21 -20.51 23.76 113.46
CA GLU A 21 -21.65 23.54 112.55
C GLU A 21 -22.85 24.44 112.88
N LYS A 22 -22.96 24.94 114.13
CA LYS A 22 -24.04 25.87 114.52
C LYS A 22 -23.88 27.27 113.92
N TYR A 23 -22.66 27.64 113.50
CA TYR A 23 -22.34 28.95 112.94
C TYR A 23 -22.39 28.95 111.41
N LYS A 24 -23.23 28.08 110.81
CA LYS A 24 -23.25 27.86 109.36
C LYS A 24 -23.47 29.14 108.57
N GLU A 25 -24.40 30.00 108.99
CA GLU A 25 -24.74 31.22 108.25
C GLU A 25 -23.65 32.30 108.41
N GLU A 26 -23.01 32.40 109.57
CA GLU A 26 -21.87 33.28 109.82
C GLU A 26 -20.63 32.83 109.03
N LEU A 27 -20.37 31.52 109.01
CA LEU A 27 -19.28 30.92 108.23
C LEU A 27 -19.50 31.15 106.72
N LYS A 28 -20.74 31.01 106.23
CA LYS A 28 -21.08 31.39 104.84
C LYS A 28 -20.80 32.87 104.57
N ALA A 29 -21.19 33.76 105.49
CA ALA A 29 -21.01 35.21 105.34
C ALA A 29 -19.53 35.61 105.22
N ILE A 30 -18.62 34.87 105.86
CA ILE A 30 -17.16 35.09 105.75
C ILE A 30 -16.50 34.28 104.61
N GLY A 31 -17.29 33.61 103.76
CA GLY A 31 -16.82 32.92 102.56
C GLY A 31 -16.49 31.44 102.71
N VAL A 32 -16.86 30.79 103.82
CA VAL A 32 -16.78 29.32 103.95
C VAL A 32 -17.84 28.67 103.07
N MET A 33 -17.42 27.71 102.25
CA MET A 33 -18.30 26.99 101.32
C MET A 33 -19.08 25.90 102.06
N PHE A 34 -20.39 25.85 101.83
CA PHE A 34 -21.28 24.81 102.39
C PHE A 34 -22.04 24.04 101.31
N ASP A 35 -22.11 24.58 100.09
CA ASP A 35 -22.71 23.89 98.96
C ASP A 35 -21.68 23.03 98.22
N PHE A 36 -22.14 21.88 97.73
CA PHE A 36 -21.29 20.94 97.01
C PHE A 36 -20.83 21.49 95.65
N GLY A 37 -21.68 22.26 94.96
CA GLY A 37 -21.34 22.94 93.72
C GLY A 37 -20.30 24.06 93.93
N GLU A 38 -20.40 24.80 95.04
CA GLU A 38 -19.38 25.79 95.45
C GLU A 38 -18.03 25.13 95.69
N ALA A 39 -18.02 24.01 96.44
CA ALA A 39 -16.81 23.23 96.67
C ALA A 39 -16.21 22.71 95.36
N CYS A 40 -17.01 22.15 94.47
CA CYS A 40 -16.57 21.70 93.14
C CYS A 40 -15.93 22.84 92.32
N LYS A 41 -16.56 24.02 92.28
CA LYS A 41 -16.01 25.20 91.57
C LYS A 41 -14.69 25.66 92.17
N PHE A 42 -14.57 25.65 93.49
CA PHE A 42 -13.32 26.00 94.17
C PHE A 42 -12.20 25.01 93.87
N ILE A 43 -12.49 23.71 93.97
CA ILE A 43 -11.52 22.63 93.68
C ILE A 43 -11.04 22.75 92.24
N GLY A 44 -11.96 22.98 91.30
CA GLY A 44 -11.64 23.21 89.90
C GLY A 44 -10.74 24.42 89.68
N LYS A 45 -11.07 25.58 90.26
CA LYS A 45 -10.23 26.79 90.19
C LYS A 45 -8.85 26.57 90.81
N HIS A 46 -8.77 25.87 91.93
CA HIS A 46 -7.50 25.54 92.58
C HIS A 46 -6.65 24.63 91.70
N PHE A 47 -7.24 23.58 91.12
CA PHE A 47 -6.58 22.70 90.16
C PHE A 47 -6.06 23.48 88.94
N MET A 48 -6.86 24.40 88.41
CA MET A 48 -6.45 25.27 87.32
C MET A 48 -5.30 26.21 87.69
N SER A 49 -5.28 26.74 88.90
CA SER A 49 -4.15 27.54 89.41
C SER A 49 -2.85 26.72 89.52
N LEU A 50 -2.95 25.45 89.93
CA LEU A 50 -1.81 24.53 89.94
C LEU A 50 -1.29 24.24 88.52
N ALA A 51 -2.19 24.11 87.55
CA ALA A 51 -1.82 23.96 86.14
C ALA A 51 -1.09 25.20 85.61
N SER A 52 -1.62 26.40 85.85
CA SER A 52 -0.99 27.66 85.40
C SER A 52 0.35 27.97 86.06
N SER A 53 0.61 27.42 87.25
CA SER A 53 1.87 27.60 87.99
C SER A 53 2.89 26.49 87.73
N HIS A 54 2.64 25.59 86.77
CA HIS A 54 3.48 24.42 86.48
C HIS A 54 3.72 23.47 87.67
N ASN A 55 2.90 23.56 88.72
CA ASN A 55 2.99 22.74 89.94
C ASN A 55 2.08 21.50 89.90
N LEU A 56 1.51 21.21 88.72
CA LEU A 56 0.65 20.07 88.49
C LEU A 56 1.50 18.85 88.11
N THR A 57 1.50 17.84 88.98
CA THR A 57 2.22 16.58 88.77
C THR A 57 1.29 15.47 88.30
N ARG A 58 1.85 14.41 87.69
CA ARG A 58 1.15 13.17 87.33
C ARG A 58 0.24 12.66 88.45
N SER A 59 0.73 12.63 89.69
CA SER A 59 -0.03 12.18 90.86
C SER A 59 -1.26 13.04 91.11
N LYS A 60 -1.13 14.38 91.01
CA LYS A 60 -2.25 15.32 91.19
C LYS A 60 -3.32 15.18 90.10
N VAL A 61 -2.91 14.89 88.86
CA VAL A 61 -3.85 14.56 87.78
C VAL A 61 -4.64 13.28 88.09
N PHE A 62 -3.96 12.22 88.55
CA PHE A 62 -4.66 10.99 88.95
C PHE A 62 -5.58 11.18 90.15
N SER A 63 -5.14 11.95 91.15
CA SER A 63 -6.00 12.36 92.27
C SER A 63 -7.26 13.05 91.77
N MET A 64 -7.11 13.91 90.76
CA MET A 64 -8.25 14.56 90.14
C MET A 64 -9.17 13.53 89.46
N LEU A 65 -8.67 12.68 88.58
CA LEU A 65 -9.50 11.68 87.92
C LEU A 65 -10.20 10.73 88.93
N LYS A 66 -9.56 10.39 90.05
CA LYS A 66 -10.18 9.65 91.18
C LYS A 66 -11.30 10.44 91.85
N PHE A 67 -11.08 11.72 92.10
CA PHE A 67 -12.11 12.59 92.66
C PHE A 67 -13.31 12.69 91.72
N MET A 68 -13.07 12.90 90.43
CA MET A 68 -14.12 12.95 89.42
C MET A 68 -14.91 11.63 89.33
N ARG A 69 -14.23 10.48 89.42
CA ARG A 69 -14.88 9.16 89.57
C ARG A 69 -15.80 9.10 90.77
N PHE A 70 -15.29 9.52 91.93
CA PHE A 70 -16.05 9.57 93.17
C PHE A 70 -17.29 10.48 93.05
N LEU A 71 -17.16 11.66 92.43
CA LEU A 71 -18.29 12.56 92.18
C LEU A 71 -19.36 11.89 91.33
N ARG A 72 -18.96 11.24 90.23
CA ARG A 72 -19.87 10.52 89.34
C ARG A 72 -20.60 9.39 90.07
N GLU A 73 -19.91 8.63 90.91
CA GLU A 73 -20.48 7.47 91.60
C GLU A 73 -21.36 7.81 92.81
N LYS A 74 -21.16 8.98 93.44
CA LYS A 74 -21.78 9.30 94.73
C LYS A 74 -22.69 10.53 94.75
N TYR A 75 -22.46 11.55 93.91
CA TYR A 75 -23.05 12.87 94.12
C TYR A 75 -23.70 13.55 92.91
N LEU A 76 -23.55 13.03 91.67
CA LEU A 76 -24.43 13.24 90.49
C LEU A 76 -25.02 14.67 90.24
N PRO A 77 -24.22 15.73 90.41
CA PRO A 77 -23.82 16.45 89.20
C PRO A 77 -22.31 16.73 89.14
N THR A 78 -21.66 16.30 88.06
CA THR A 78 -20.23 16.56 87.77
C THR A 78 -20.01 17.81 86.90
N GLU A 79 -21.08 18.44 86.40
CA GLU A 79 -21.03 19.47 85.36
C GLU A 79 -20.28 20.72 85.81
N ASP A 80 -20.54 21.20 87.03
CA ASP A 80 -19.89 22.40 87.58
C ASP A 80 -18.39 22.19 87.75
N PHE A 81 -17.99 20.99 88.16
CA PHE A 81 -16.59 20.62 88.25
C PHE A 81 -15.97 20.48 86.85
N VAL A 82 -16.56 19.69 85.95
CA VAL A 82 -16.03 19.46 84.59
C VAL A 82 -15.85 20.78 83.83
N LYS A 83 -16.85 21.67 83.84
CA LYS A 83 -16.76 23.00 83.18
C LYS A 83 -15.59 23.83 83.68
N SER A 84 -15.21 23.68 84.94
CA SER A 84 -14.11 24.45 85.54
C SER A 84 -12.73 23.97 85.14
N VAL A 85 -12.59 22.72 84.66
CA VAL A 85 -11.29 22.11 84.32
C VAL A 85 -11.13 21.76 82.84
N MET A 86 -12.21 21.60 82.07
CA MET A 86 -12.14 21.13 80.69
C MET A 86 -11.48 22.12 79.72
N SER A 87 -11.56 23.43 79.97
CA SER A 87 -10.94 24.47 79.12
C SER A 87 -9.46 24.73 79.40
N GLY A 88 -8.89 24.07 80.41
CA GLY A 88 -7.54 24.30 80.89
C GLY A 88 -6.45 23.52 80.15
N TYR A 89 -5.27 24.11 79.97
CA TYR A 89 -4.07 23.45 79.41
C TYR A 89 -3.30 22.69 80.51
N TRP A 90 -3.83 21.54 80.91
CA TRP A 90 -3.25 20.76 82.01
C TRP A 90 -2.95 19.30 81.65
N LEU A 91 -3.51 18.80 80.54
CA LEU A 91 -3.34 17.42 80.12
C LEU A 91 -2.07 17.31 79.27
N LYS A 92 -1.14 16.45 79.66
CA LYS A 92 0.09 16.21 78.90
C LYS A 92 -0.20 15.30 77.71
N THR A 93 0.06 15.78 76.51
CA THR A 93 -0.01 15.07 75.24
C THR A 93 1.37 14.98 74.61
N VAL A 94 1.50 14.16 73.57
CA VAL A 94 2.70 14.09 72.73
C VAL A 94 3.08 15.45 72.12
N ALA A 95 2.11 16.35 71.95
CA ALA A 95 2.31 17.71 71.43
C ALA A 95 2.64 18.76 72.52
N GLY A 96 2.64 18.37 73.80
CA GLY A 96 2.88 19.29 74.92
C GLY A 96 1.73 19.34 75.93
N MET A 97 1.54 20.47 76.60
CA MET A 97 0.40 20.66 77.50
C MET A 97 -0.82 21.12 76.69
N SER A 98 -1.91 20.39 76.78
CA SER A 98 -3.13 20.60 75.97
C SER A 98 -4.38 20.64 76.84
N SER A 99 -5.47 21.15 76.27
CA SER A 99 -6.79 20.98 76.85
C SER A 99 -7.23 19.52 76.74
N PRO A 100 -7.94 18.98 77.75
CA PRO A 100 -8.62 17.69 77.62
C PRO A 100 -9.52 17.62 76.39
N ILE A 101 -10.14 18.73 76.00
CA ILE A 101 -11.02 18.82 74.82
C ILE A 101 -10.19 18.60 73.56
N GLY A 102 -10.55 17.56 72.80
CA GLY A 102 -9.88 17.23 71.53
C GLY A 102 -8.56 16.48 71.70
N SER A 103 -8.07 16.29 72.94
CA SER A 103 -7.00 15.32 73.21
C SER A 103 -7.51 13.90 73.02
N ILE A 104 -6.65 12.99 72.57
CA ILE A 104 -7.05 11.63 72.20
C ILE A 104 -6.48 10.62 73.19
N LEU A 105 -7.32 9.74 73.74
CA LEU A 105 -6.85 8.58 74.48
C LEU A 105 -6.33 7.55 73.45
N PRO A 106 -5.04 7.16 73.48
CA PRO A 106 -4.48 6.26 72.48
C PRO A 106 -5.13 4.87 72.56
N ASP A 107 -5.52 4.35 71.41
CA ASP A 107 -6.02 2.99 71.23
C ASP A 107 -5.67 2.47 69.82
N SER A 108 -5.94 1.19 69.56
CA SER A 108 -5.61 0.54 68.29
C SER A 108 -6.45 1.03 67.10
N GLU A 109 -7.63 1.61 67.32
CA GLU A 109 -8.47 2.14 66.24
C GLU A 109 -7.85 3.36 65.57
N TRP A 110 -7.00 4.10 66.29
CA TRP A 110 -6.29 5.27 65.77
C TRP A 110 -5.02 4.95 64.98
N THR A 111 -4.58 3.68 64.94
CA THR A 111 -3.28 3.27 64.34
C THR A 111 -3.09 3.78 62.91
N ALA A 112 -4.12 3.70 62.07
CA ALA A 112 -4.01 4.18 60.69
C ALA A 112 -3.89 5.71 60.61
N ALA A 113 -4.64 6.43 61.46
CA ALA A 113 -4.64 7.88 61.50
C ALA A 113 -3.34 8.44 62.12
N SER A 114 -2.74 7.75 63.10
CA SER A 114 -1.48 8.18 63.73
C SER A 114 -0.27 8.11 62.80
N ILE A 115 -0.33 7.31 61.73
CA ILE A 115 0.74 7.21 60.73
C ILE A 115 0.78 8.46 59.84
N ILE A 116 -0.38 9.09 59.62
CA ILE A 116 -0.56 10.17 58.62
C ILE A 116 -0.85 11.54 59.24
N SER A 117 -1.13 11.59 60.55
CA SER A 117 -1.53 12.81 61.25
C SER A 117 -0.82 12.93 62.59
N HIS A 118 -0.44 14.16 62.95
CA HIS A 118 0.15 14.49 64.24
C HIS A 118 -0.95 14.70 65.30
N LEU A 119 -1.55 13.58 65.69
CA LEU A 119 -2.70 13.56 66.59
C LEU A 119 -2.29 13.87 68.05
N PRO A 120 -3.09 14.64 68.81
CA PRO A 120 -2.82 15.01 70.20
C PRO A 120 -3.10 13.86 71.18
N PHE A 121 -2.39 12.74 71.04
CA PHE A 121 -2.50 11.62 71.96
C PHE A 121 -2.02 11.99 73.36
N ILE A 122 -2.73 11.54 74.38
CA ILE A 122 -2.30 11.61 75.77
C ILE A 122 -0.96 10.90 75.90
N ASP A 123 -0.01 11.57 76.55
CA ASP A 123 1.36 11.12 76.70
C ASP A 123 1.41 9.86 77.58
N SER A 124 1.52 8.71 76.92
CA SER A 124 1.54 7.41 77.59
C SER A 124 2.87 7.17 78.32
N GLU A 125 3.97 7.82 77.92
CA GLU A 125 5.23 7.75 78.67
C GLU A 125 5.13 8.52 79.99
N TYR A 126 4.46 9.67 79.98
CA TYR A 126 4.25 10.47 81.18
C TYR A 126 3.23 9.84 82.13
N TYR A 127 2.07 9.40 81.63
CA TYR A 127 0.99 8.93 82.49
C TYR A 127 1.00 7.42 82.76
N GLY A 128 1.55 6.62 81.85
CA GLY A 128 1.47 5.16 81.87
C GLY A 128 0.06 4.62 81.64
N ASP A 129 -0.06 3.30 81.51
CA ASP A 129 -1.34 2.60 81.22
C ASP A 129 -2.43 2.82 82.28
N ASP A 130 -2.07 3.28 83.48
CA ASP A 130 -3.00 3.59 84.55
C ASP A 130 -4.05 4.65 84.13
N ILE A 131 -3.71 5.55 83.19
CA ILE A 131 -4.64 6.57 82.70
C ILE A 131 -5.79 5.97 81.89
N LEU A 132 -5.57 4.84 81.22
CA LEU A 132 -6.58 4.12 80.45
C LEU A 132 -7.73 3.64 81.34
N ARG A 133 -7.48 3.42 82.64
CA ARG A 133 -8.51 3.03 83.62
C ARG A 133 -9.52 4.14 83.87
N TYR A 134 -9.25 5.38 83.46
CA TYR A 134 -10.13 6.55 83.65
C TYR A 134 -10.86 6.99 82.38
N ASN A 135 -11.08 6.06 81.43
CA ASN A 135 -11.76 6.31 80.17
C ASN A 135 -13.05 7.16 80.33
N THR A 136 -13.98 6.73 81.18
CA THR A 136 -15.24 7.46 81.38
C THR A 136 -15.03 8.87 81.95
N GLU A 137 -14.08 9.05 82.86
CA GLU A 137 -13.77 10.38 83.41
C GLU A 137 -13.12 11.29 82.36
N LEU A 138 -12.19 10.75 81.57
CA LEU A 138 -11.52 11.48 80.50
C LEU A 138 -12.52 11.89 79.40
N GLN A 139 -13.44 10.98 79.04
CA GLN A 139 -14.50 11.27 78.07
C GLN A 139 -15.41 12.41 78.53
N LEU A 140 -15.78 12.44 79.81
CA LEU A 140 -16.55 13.54 80.40
C LEU A 140 -15.80 14.89 80.37
N LEU A 141 -14.46 14.87 80.39
CA LEU A 141 -13.63 16.07 80.25
C LEU A 141 -13.48 16.56 78.80
N GLY A 142 -13.99 15.79 77.82
CA GLY A 142 -13.87 16.10 76.40
C GLY A 142 -12.70 15.40 75.70
N VAL A 143 -12.02 14.46 76.36
CA VAL A 143 -11.03 13.59 75.72
C VAL A 143 -11.77 12.63 74.79
N VAL A 144 -11.24 12.47 73.58
CA VAL A 144 -11.76 11.57 72.57
C VAL A 144 -11.28 10.16 72.90
N VAL A 145 -12.24 9.27 73.17
CA VAL A 145 -11.99 7.86 73.44
C VAL A 145 -12.62 7.04 72.32
N GLY A 146 -11.85 6.13 71.70
CA GLY A 146 -12.27 5.43 70.49
C GLY A 146 -12.16 6.33 69.26
N PHE A 147 -11.97 5.73 68.09
CA PHE A 147 -11.91 6.48 66.85
C PHE A 147 -13.27 7.09 66.50
N ASN A 148 -14.35 6.32 66.67
CA ASN A 148 -15.75 6.77 66.52
C ASN A 148 -16.04 7.60 65.26
N ARG A 149 -15.31 7.34 64.17
CA ARG A 149 -15.40 8.10 62.90
C ARG A 149 -15.07 9.58 63.04
N ASN A 150 -14.19 9.97 63.96
CA ASN A 150 -13.71 11.33 64.14
C ASN A 150 -12.70 11.74 63.04
N TYR A 151 -13.11 11.64 61.78
CA TYR A 151 -12.30 11.96 60.61
C TYR A 151 -11.82 13.42 60.61
N GLN A 152 -12.62 14.34 61.17
CA GLN A 152 -12.26 15.75 61.22
C GLN A 152 -10.97 15.99 62.02
N LEU A 153 -10.77 15.28 63.14
CA LEU A 153 -9.53 15.38 63.92
C LEU A 153 -8.31 14.89 63.12
N VAL A 154 -8.50 13.87 62.29
CA VAL A 154 -7.45 13.39 61.39
C VAL A 154 -7.11 14.46 60.35
N VAL A 155 -8.12 15.06 59.73
CA VAL A 155 -7.97 16.13 58.72
C VAL A 155 -7.30 17.36 59.30
N ASP A 156 -7.73 17.81 60.48
CA ASP A 156 -7.22 19.02 61.13
C ASP A 156 -5.74 18.87 61.55
N ASN A 157 -5.30 17.63 61.79
CA ASN A 157 -3.93 17.31 62.19
C ASN A 157 -3.16 16.55 61.10
N PHE A 158 -3.67 16.52 59.86
CA PHE A 158 -3.04 15.81 58.75
C PHE A 158 -1.80 16.58 58.29
N GLU A 159 -0.65 15.90 58.27
CA GLU A 159 0.53 16.44 57.60
C GLU A 159 0.58 15.89 56.19
N TRP A 160 0.72 16.77 55.19
CA TRP A 160 0.99 16.34 53.81
C TRP A 160 2.48 16.01 53.67
N PRO A 161 2.88 14.74 53.58
CA PRO A 161 4.26 14.46 53.23
C PRO A 161 4.44 14.85 51.77
N LEU A 162 5.47 15.64 51.46
CA LEU A 162 5.75 16.15 50.10
C LEU A 162 5.87 15.04 49.04
N TYR A 163 6.08 13.78 49.45
CA TYR A 163 6.13 12.60 48.57
C TYR A 163 4.76 11.95 48.29
N MET A 164 3.70 12.22 49.07
CA MET A 164 2.36 11.63 48.89
C MET A 164 1.54 12.29 47.77
N ALA A 165 2.06 13.32 47.10
CA ALA A 165 1.48 13.82 45.86
C ALA A 165 1.63 12.82 44.68
N SER A 166 2.21 11.65 44.91
CA SER A 166 2.48 10.64 43.89
C SER A 166 2.08 9.24 44.33
N ILE A 167 1.68 8.42 43.35
CA ILE A 167 1.31 7.02 43.50
C ILE A 167 2.41 6.18 42.84
N THR A 168 2.80 5.09 43.50
CA THR A 168 3.73 4.09 42.94
C THR A 168 3.03 3.30 41.84
N THR A 169 3.57 3.38 40.63
CA THR A 169 3.08 2.64 39.48
C THR A 169 4.16 1.72 38.93
N ASN A 170 3.77 0.83 38.02
CA ASN A 170 4.71 0.03 37.24
C ASN A 170 5.67 0.88 36.36
N ASP A 171 5.42 2.19 36.23
CA ASP A 171 6.24 3.17 35.50
C ASP A 171 6.88 4.21 36.45
N GLY A 172 7.00 3.88 37.73
CA GLY A 172 7.55 4.74 38.79
C GLY A 172 6.50 5.62 39.48
N LEU A 173 6.95 6.67 40.17
CA LEU A 173 6.06 7.61 40.87
C LEU A 173 5.37 8.56 39.87
N ARG A 174 4.05 8.70 39.97
CA ARG A 174 3.23 9.55 39.10
C ARG A 174 2.13 10.26 39.88
N SER A 175 1.65 11.38 39.35
CA SER A 175 0.51 12.08 39.97
C SER A 175 -0.77 11.24 39.85
N PRO A 176 -1.72 11.33 40.80
CA PRO A 176 -2.95 10.53 40.76
C PRO A 176 -3.71 10.61 39.42
N SER A 177 -3.79 11.79 38.81
CA SER A 177 -4.47 12.02 37.53
C SER A 177 -3.83 11.34 36.32
N GLU A 178 -2.60 10.87 36.46
CA GLU A 178 -1.86 10.11 35.45
C GLU A 178 -1.89 8.60 35.71
N CYS A 179 -2.46 8.16 36.84
CA CYS A 179 -2.46 6.77 37.27
C CYS A 179 -3.76 6.06 36.87
N PHE A 180 -3.64 4.77 36.62
CA PHE A 180 -4.74 3.90 36.23
C PHE A 180 -4.87 2.75 37.23
N LEU A 181 -6.07 2.52 37.73
CA LEU A 181 -6.34 1.35 38.55
C LEU A 181 -6.49 0.12 37.64
N PHE A 182 -5.92 -1.01 38.07
CA PHE A 182 -6.09 -2.28 37.35
C PHE A 182 -7.57 -2.70 37.30
N ASP A 183 -8.04 -3.08 36.11
CA ASP A 183 -9.40 -3.56 35.88
C ASP A 183 -9.36 -4.67 34.82
N SER A 184 -9.91 -5.84 35.13
CA SER A 184 -9.84 -7.03 34.28
C SER A 184 -10.50 -6.85 32.92
N ASP A 185 -11.50 -5.97 32.83
CA ASP A 185 -12.36 -5.86 31.65
C ASP A 185 -11.64 -5.16 30.50
N TRP A 186 -10.71 -4.27 30.81
CA TRP A 186 -10.00 -3.46 29.82
C TRP A 186 -8.49 -3.43 30.00
N ASN A 187 -7.93 -4.30 30.86
CA ASN A 187 -6.49 -4.44 31.06
C ASN A 187 -5.72 -4.65 29.74
N CYS A 188 -6.34 -5.32 28.77
CA CYS A 188 -5.70 -5.51 27.46
C CYS A 188 -5.32 -4.17 26.80
N LEU A 189 -6.05 -3.07 27.04
CA LEU A 189 -5.69 -1.75 26.49
C LEU A 189 -4.37 -1.22 27.04
N MET A 190 -4.03 -1.59 28.27
CA MET A 190 -2.80 -1.11 28.91
C MET A 190 -1.57 -1.80 28.32
N SER A 191 -1.72 -3.06 27.89
CA SER A 191 -0.67 -3.79 27.17
C SER A 191 -0.35 -3.19 25.78
N VAL A 192 -1.29 -2.45 25.18
CA VAL A 192 -1.09 -1.73 23.90
C VAL A 192 -0.13 -0.56 24.04
N ALA A 193 -0.08 0.04 25.22
CA ALA A 193 0.65 1.27 25.49
C ALA A 193 1.51 1.10 26.74
N TYR A 194 2.58 0.30 26.66
CA TYR A 194 3.58 0.25 27.73
C TYR A 194 4.02 1.67 28.17
N GLY A 195 4.11 1.85 29.49
CA GLY A 195 4.32 3.16 30.13
C GLY A 195 3.03 3.95 30.38
N VAL A 196 1.85 3.31 30.34
CA VAL A 196 0.67 3.84 31.03
C VAL A 196 0.82 3.50 32.53
N PRO A 197 0.80 4.50 33.44
CA PRO A 197 1.11 4.27 34.85
C PRO A 197 0.01 3.47 35.56
N LEU A 198 0.16 2.15 35.63
CA LEU A 198 -0.76 1.30 36.38
C LEU A 198 -0.34 1.24 37.84
N ILE A 199 -1.29 1.42 38.75
CA ILE A 199 -1.06 1.27 40.19
C ILE A 199 -0.39 -0.07 40.46
N ASP A 200 0.76 -0.02 41.15
CA ASP A 200 1.52 -1.23 41.43
C ASP A 200 0.86 -2.03 42.55
N VAL A 201 0.06 -3.03 42.14
CA VAL A 201 -0.61 -3.96 43.05
C VAL A 201 0.39 -4.79 43.85
N LYS A 202 1.62 -5.00 43.36
CA LYS A 202 2.65 -5.71 44.14
C LYS A 202 3.16 -4.84 45.30
N PHE A 203 3.19 -3.53 45.10
CA PHE A 203 3.58 -2.57 46.13
C PHE A 203 2.45 -2.33 47.14
N TYR A 204 1.24 -2.02 46.68
CA TYR A 204 0.10 -1.66 47.55
C TYR A 204 -0.71 -2.85 48.07
N GLY A 205 -0.53 -4.04 47.50
CA GLY A 205 -1.37 -5.20 47.75
C GLY A 205 -2.70 -5.15 46.99
N SER A 206 -3.38 -6.30 46.87
CA SER A 206 -4.65 -6.43 46.14
C SER A 206 -5.80 -5.62 46.73
N GLN A 207 -5.73 -5.30 48.03
CA GLN A 207 -6.73 -4.48 48.72
C GLN A 207 -6.87 -3.07 48.11
N ILE A 208 -5.85 -2.55 47.42
CA ILE A 208 -5.96 -1.24 46.75
C ILE A 208 -7.12 -1.17 45.76
N GLN A 209 -7.53 -2.31 45.19
CA GLN A 209 -8.63 -2.39 44.23
C GLN A 209 -10.01 -2.18 44.89
N SER A 210 -10.17 -2.43 46.20
CA SER A 210 -11.44 -2.17 46.89
C SER A 210 -11.72 -0.68 47.08
N TYR A 211 -10.69 0.18 46.97
CA TYR A 211 -10.78 1.63 47.15
C TYR A 211 -11.04 2.38 45.84
N LYS A 212 -11.75 1.76 44.88
CA LYS A 212 -11.98 2.30 43.54
C LYS A 212 -12.61 3.70 43.55
N ASP A 213 -13.60 3.92 44.42
CA ASP A 213 -14.31 5.20 44.51
C ASP A 213 -13.46 6.29 45.18
N GLU A 214 -12.66 5.94 46.18
CA GLU A 214 -11.70 6.84 46.84
C GLU A 214 -10.57 7.24 45.89
N LEU A 215 -10.00 6.26 45.17
CA LEU A 215 -8.94 6.50 44.18
C LEU A 215 -9.44 7.41 43.06
N LYS A 216 -10.70 7.24 42.63
CA LYS A 216 -11.35 8.13 41.66
C LYS A 216 -11.46 9.56 42.19
N LYS A 217 -11.78 9.77 43.47
CA LYS A 217 -11.90 11.11 44.08
C LYS A 217 -10.57 11.86 44.08
N ILE A 218 -9.44 11.17 44.23
CA ILE A 218 -8.11 11.79 44.16
C ILE A 218 -7.58 11.93 42.72
N GLY A 219 -8.34 11.48 41.71
CA GLY A 219 -8.05 11.67 40.29
C GLY A 219 -7.55 10.43 39.54
N VAL A 220 -7.39 9.28 40.20
CA VAL A 220 -6.99 8.04 39.51
C VAL A 220 -8.04 7.65 38.47
N VAL A 221 -7.57 7.27 37.29
CA VAL A 221 -8.43 6.79 36.22
C VAL A 221 -8.86 5.36 36.51
N VAL A 222 -10.16 5.20 36.80
CA VAL A 222 -10.76 3.90 37.13
C VAL A 222 -11.80 3.43 36.10
N ARG A 223 -12.10 4.27 35.11
CA ARG A 223 -13.15 4.03 34.10
C ARG A 223 -12.57 3.71 32.73
N PHE A 224 -13.26 2.81 32.02
CA PHE A 224 -12.94 2.43 30.66
C PHE A 224 -12.81 3.61 29.69
N GLU A 225 -13.75 4.56 29.74
CA GLU A 225 -13.77 5.67 28.77
C GLU A 225 -12.51 6.54 28.88
N GLU A 226 -12.11 6.87 30.10
CA GLU A 226 -10.95 7.68 30.41
C GLU A 226 -9.65 6.92 30.10
N ALA A 227 -9.57 5.64 30.48
CA ALA A 227 -8.49 4.73 30.11
C ALA A 227 -8.27 4.68 28.60
N SER A 228 -9.37 4.52 27.84
CA SER A 228 -9.31 4.45 26.38
C SER A 228 -8.78 5.74 25.75
N ILE A 229 -9.09 6.91 26.33
CA ILE A 229 -8.61 8.21 25.86
C ILE A 229 -7.11 8.34 26.09
N ALA A 230 -6.63 7.95 27.27
CA ALA A 230 -5.21 7.99 27.61
C ALA A 230 -4.36 7.06 26.74
N VAL A 231 -4.78 5.79 26.61
CA VAL A 231 -4.14 4.81 25.71
C VAL A 231 -4.16 5.32 24.27
N SER A 232 -5.28 5.88 23.80
CA SER A 232 -5.37 6.50 22.47
C SER A 232 -4.40 7.67 22.27
N LYS A 233 -4.11 8.45 23.33
CA LYS A 233 -3.15 9.57 23.27
C LYS A 233 -1.73 9.02 23.21
N ARG A 234 -1.41 8.02 24.04
CA ARG A 234 -0.10 7.37 24.08
C ARG A 234 0.21 6.64 22.78
N PHE A 235 -0.73 5.84 22.27
CA PHE A 235 -0.62 5.17 20.96
C PHE A 235 -0.29 6.16 19.85
N LYS A 236 -1.00 7.30 19.79
CA LYS A 236 -0.71 8.36 18.81
C LYS A 236 0.73 8.86 18.92
N THR A 237 1.22 9.11 20.14
CA THR A 237 2.60 9.57 20.36
C THR A 237 3.63 8.54 19.89
N LEU A 238 3.41 7.25 20.21
CA LEU A 238 4.30 6.18 19.78
C LEU A 238 4.28 5.99 18.25
N ALA A 239 3.09 6.04 17.64
CA ALA A 239 2.94 5.88 16.20
C ALA A 239 3.59 7.04 15.44
N LEU A 240 3.48 8.27 15.92
CA LEU A 240 4.17 9.43 15.31
C LEU A 240 5.70 9.35 15.41
N LYS A 241 6.23 8.64 16.41
CA LYS A 241 7.66 8.44 16.60
C LYS A 241 8.18 7.15 15.93
N ASN A 242 7.31 6.37 15.27
CA ASN A 242 7.62 5.03 14.77
C ASN A 242 8.27 4.12 15.84
N SER A 243 7.82 4.26 17.09
CA SER A 243 8.44 3.60 18.25
C SER A 243 7.56 2.49 18.85
N LEU A 244 6.53 2.03 18.12
CA LEU A 244 5.77 0.87 18.56
C LEU A 244 6.62 -0.39 18.44
N THR A 245 6.71 -1.17 19.51
CA THR A 245 7.40 -2.45 19.49
C THR A 245 6.49 -3.55 18.92
N LYS A 246 7.10 -4.68 18.54
CA LYS A 246 6.38 -5.90 18.16
C LYS A 246 5.33 -6.28 19.21
N GLU A 247 5.71 -6.27 20.48
CA GLU A 247 4.84 -6.68 21.60
C GLU A 247 3.63 -5.75 21.70
N GLN A 248 3.81 -4.44 21.54
CA GLN A 248 2.70 -3.48 21.58
C GLN A 248 1.71 -3.68 20.44
N VAL A 249 2.21 -4.01 19.25
CA VAL A 249 1.36 -4.33 18.09
C VAL A 249 0.57 -5.61 18.32
N LEU A 250 1.23 -6.68 18.78
CA LEU A 250 0.55 -7.93 19.08
C LEU A 250 -0.48 -7.76 20.21
N SER A 251 -0.14 -6.97 21.24
CA SER A 251 -1.06 -6.58 22.31
C SER A 251 -2.28 -5.80 21.79
N LEU A 252 -2.12 -4.92 20.79
CA LEU A 252 -3.24 -4.21 20.16
C LEU A 252 -4.23 -5.18 19.51
N LEU A 253 -3.70 -6.15 18.74
CA LEU A 253 -4.51 -7.14 18.04
C LEU A 253 -5.17 -8.11 19.03
N ALA A 254 -4.42 -8.60 20.01
CA ALA A 254 -4.94 -9.44 21.10
C ALA A 254 -6.03 -8.73 21.90
N CYS A 255 -5.85 -7.44 22.21
CA CYS A 255 -6.86 -6.68 22.91
C CYS A 255 -8.13 -6.47 22.07
N TYR A 256 -7.99 -6.23 20.77
CA TYR A 256 -9.14 -6.15 19.88
C TYR A 256 -9.94 -7.46 19.84
N ARG A 257 -9.25 -8.60 19.73
CA ARG A 257 -9.84 -9.94 19.82
C ARG A 257 -10.62 -10.14 21.11
N GLN A 258 -9.95 -9.93 22.25
CA GLN A 258 -10.53 -10.12 23.57
C GLN A 258 -11.79 -9.26 23.76
N MET A 259 -11.76 -8.00 23.30
CA MET A 259 -12.93 -7.12 23.38
C MET A 259 -14.08 -7.59 22.49
N LYS A 260 -13.78 -8.08 21.28
CA LYS A 260 -14.78 -8.66 20.37
C LYS A 260 -15.44 -9.90 20.98
N GLU A 261 -14.66 -10.78 21.61
CA GLU A 261 -15.13 -11.98 22.30
C GLU A 261 -15.99 -11.68 23.54
N THR A 262 -15.55 -10.71 24.36
CA THR A 262 -16.27 -10.27 25.57
C THR A 262 -17.49 -9.37 25.28
N LYS A 263 -17.80 -9.13 23.99
CA LYS A 263 -18.85 -8.20 23.52
C LYS A 263 -18.67 -6.75 24.00
N LEU A 264 -17.48 -6.40 24.48
CA LEU A 264 -17.11 -5.03 24.79
C LEU A 264 -16.79 -4.27 23.50
N ARG A 265 -17.24 -3.02 23.39
CA ARG A 265 -16.93 -2.21 22.22
C ARG A 265 -15.49 -1.72 22.28
N PHE A 266 -14.69 -2.11 21.30
CA PHE A 266 -13.34 -1.57 21.14
C PHE A 266 -13.37 -0.04 21.01
N PRO A 267 -12.45 0.71 21.65
CA PRO A 267 -12.51 2.16 21.66
C PRO A 267 -12.43 2.77 20.25
N THR A 268 -13.51 3.43 19.83
CA THR A 268 -13.62 4.02 18.47
C THR A 268 -12.55 5.07 18.19
N LYS A 269 -12.17 5.86 19.21
CA LYS A 269 -11.09 6.85 19.12
C LYS A 269 -9.73 6.19 18.88
N LEU A 270 -9.48 5.03 19.51
CA LEU A 270 -8.26 4.26 19.31
C LEU A 270 -8.25 3.63 17.91
N MET A 271 -9.34 2.96 17.54
CA MET A 271 -9.51 2.34 16.21
C MET A 271 -9.24 3.33 15.09
N ARG A 272 -9.91 4.49 15.10
CA ARG A 272 -9.73 5.52 14.06
C ARG A 272 -8.29 6.03 13.99
N LYS A 273 -7.58 6.11 15.12
CA LYS A 273 -6.17 6.51 15.15
C LYS A 273 -5.28 5.39 14.60
N ALA A 274 -5.51 4.14 15.00
CA ALA A 274 -4.79 3.00 14.47
C ALA A 274 -4.96 2.86 12.95
N GLN A 275 -6.17 3.06 12.41
CA GLN A 275 -6.39 3.03 10.97
C GLN A 275 -5.70 4.19 10.22
N LYS A 276 -5.47 5.33 10.88
CA LYS A 276 -4.94 6.56 10.25
C LYS A 276 -3.41 6.67 10.29
N TYR A 277 -2.77 6.21 11.37
CA TYR A 277 -1.33 6.41 11.56
C TYR A 277 -0.49 5.29 10.94
N LYS A 278 0.77 5.62 10.61
CA LYS A 278 1.75 4.65 10.11
C LYS A 278 2.45 4.00 11.30
N TRP A 279 2.08 2.77 11.63
CA TRP A 279 2.67 2.05 12.78
C TRP A 279 3.01 0.58 12.46
N LEU A 280 2.56 0.04 11.32
CA LEU A 280 2.93 -1.28 10.86
C LEU A 280 4.25 -1.22 10.13
N LYS A 281 5.23 -2.02 10.57
CA LYS A 281 6.48 -2.18 9.85
C LYS A 281 6.28 -3.15 8.68
N THR A 282 6.53 -2.65 7.48
CA THR A 282 6.56 -3.45 6.25
C THR A 282 7.99 -3.52 5.73
N GLN A 283 8.24 -4.41 4.78
CA GLN A 283 9.50 -4.47 4.03
C GLN A 283 9.83 -3.13 3.34
N LEU A 284 8.83 -2.28 3.11
CA LEU A 284 8.97 -0.94 2.52
C LEU A 284 8.83 0.19 3.54
N GLY A 285 9.11 -0.08 4.82
CA GLY A 285 9.05 0.89 5.93
C GLY A 285 7.71 0.93 6.68
N PHE A 286 7.53 1.93 7.54
CA PHE A 286 6.31 2.07 8.35
C PHE A 286 5.12 2.58 7.52
N ARG A 287 4.00 1.87 7.60
CA ARG A 287 2.78 2.12 6.82
C ARG A 287 1.51 2.07 7.66
N THR A 288 0.44 2.61 7.09
CA THR A 288 -0.90 2.51 7.68
C THR A 288 -1.44 1.09 7.46
N PRO A 289 -2.42 0.63 8.26
CA PRO A 289 -3.12 -0.62 8.00
C PRO A 289 -3.65 -0.74 6.57
N ALA A 290 -4.31 0.31 6.07
CA ALA A 290 -4.84 0.35 4.71
C ALA A 290 -3.76 0.20 3.62
N ASP A 291 -2.53 0.61 3.90
CA ASP A 291 -1.39 0.54 2.97
C ASP A 291 -0.46 -0.66 3.22
N SER A 292 -0.95 -1.71 3.90
CA SER A 292 -0.16 -2.89 4.27
C SER A 292 -0.80 -4.20 3.80
N ILE A 293 0.03 -5.19 3.50
CA ILE A 293 -0.37 -6.54 3.07
C ILE A 293 0.11 -7.57 4.09
N LEU A 294 -0.79 -8.45 4.53
CA LEU A 294 -0.40 -9.69 5.19
C LEU A 294 -0.09 -10.73 4.10
N PHE A 295 1.13 -11.25 4.09
CA PHE A 295 1.58 -12.17 3.04
C PHE A 295 0.78 -13.48 3.06
N ASP A 296 0.55 -14.06 1.90
CA ASP A 296 0.04 -15.42 1.72
C ASP A 296 0.74 -16.03 0.48
N GLU A 297 0.52 -17.32 0.23
CA GLU A 297 1.16 -18.00 -0.89
C GLU A 297 0.76 -17.43 -2.26
N GLU A 298 -0.44 -16.86 -2.41
CA GLU A 298 -0.89 -16.24 -3.66
C GLU A 298 -0.09 -14.98 -4.01
N TRP A 299 0.49 -14.31 -3.01
CA TRP A 299 1.37 -13.15 -3.21
C TRP A 299 2.76 -13.51 -3.72
N MET A 300 3.19 -14.78 -3.61
CA MET A 300 4.57 -15.21 -3.91
C MET A 300 4.98 -14.97 -5.36
N SER A 301 4.09 -15.26 -6.31
CA SER A 301 4.39 -15.11 -7.73
C SER A 301 4.46 -13.64 -8.15
N ILE A 302 3.56 -12.81 -7.63
CA ILE A 302 3.46 -11.39 -8.01
C ILE A 302 4.53 -10.53 -7.33
N SER A 303 4.99 -10.88 -6.12
CA SER A 303 6.03 -10.14 -5.39
C SER A 303 7.38 -10.11 -6.13
N ARG A 304 7.64 -11.07 -7.01
CA ARG A 304 8.84 -11.10 -7.88
C ARG A 304 8.89 -9.95 -8.90
N ILE A 305 7.74 -9.38 -9.24
CA ILE A 305 7.60 -8.32 -10.26
C ILE A 305 6.88 -7.07 -9.73
N ALA A 306 6.61 -6.98 -8.42
CA ALA A 306 5.96 -5.84 -7.80
C ALA A 306 6.54 -5.57 -6.40
N SER A 307 6.78 -4.30 -6.09
CA SER A 307 7.29 -3.88 -4.78
C SER A 307 6.14 -3.74 -3.78
N LEU A 308 5.78 -4.84 -3.14
CA LEU A 308 4.61 -4.92 -2.27
C LEU A 308 4.91 -4.51 -0.82
N PRO A 309 4.01 -3.77 -0.15
CA PRO A 309 4.15 -3.37 1.25
C PRO A 309 3.77 -4.52 2.20
N VAL A 310 4.51 -5.63 2.10
CA VAL A 310 4.30 -6.83 2.91
C VAL A 310 4.78 -6.58 4.34
N ILE A 311 3.99 -7.00 5.33
CA ILE A 311 4.35 -6.95 6.75
C ILE A 311 5.70 -7.66 6.97
N ASP A 312 6.57 -7.04 7.76
CA ASP A 312 7.93 -7.52 7.99
C ASP A 312 7.95 -8.72 8.95
N ASP A 313 8.04 -9.92 8.37
CA ASP A 313 8.14 -11.19 9.10
C ASP A 313 9.38 -11.25 10.02
N ASP A 314 10.50 -10.62 9.66
CA ASP A 314 11.71 -10.61 10.50
C ASP A 314 11.48 -9.78 11.77
N HIS A 315 10.63 -8.76 11.67
CA HIS A 315 10.28 -7.92 12.81
C HIS A 315 9.20 -8.53 13.68
N TYR A 316 8.12 -9.05 13.10
CA TYR A 316 6.95 -9.52 13.86
C TYR A 316 6.97 -11.02 14.15
N GLY A 317 7.66 -11.82 13.34
CA GLY A 317 7.63 -13.29 13.40
C GLY A 317 6.28 -13.88 12.97
N LYS A 318 6.21 -15.22 12.93
CA LYS A 318 5.02 -15.94 12.42
C LYS A 318 3.78 -15.85 13.33
N GLY A 319 3.91 -15.48 14.60
CA GLY A 319 2.77 -15.32 15.52
C GLY A 319 1.78 -14.22 15.10
N ILE A 320 2.20 -13.27 14.25
CA ILE A 320 1.32 -12.21 13.78
C ILE A 320 0.20 -12.72 12.85
N TYR A 321 0.40 -13.87 12.20
CA TYR A 321 -0.56 -14.48 11.28
C TYR A 321 -1.78 -15.07 11.98
N GLU A 322 -1.70 -15.31 13.29
CA GLU A 322 -2.83 -15.72 14.10
C GLU A 322 -3.92 -14.64 14.18
N TYR A 323 -3.60 -13.38 13.86
CA TYR A 323 -4.49 -12.23 13.98
C TYR A 323 -5.13 -11.79 12.65
N LYS A 324 -5.34 -12.71 11.72
CA LYS A 324 -5.82 -12.41 10.35
C LYS A 324 -7.14 -11.64 10.34
N ASP A 325 -8.12 -12.03 11.16
CA ASP A 325 -9.43 -11.38 11.19
C ASP A 325 -9.36 -9.98 11.78
N GLU A 326 -8.59 -9.80 12.85
CA GLU A 326 -8.38 -8.49 13.47
C GLU A 326 -7.66 -7.56 12.50
N MET A 327 -6.64 -8.05 11.82
CA MET A 327 -5.92 -7.30 10.80
C MET A 327 -6.84 -6.81 9.68
N LYS A 328 -7.75 -7.67 9.21
CA LYS A 328 -8.78 -7.31 8.23
C LYS A 328 -9.68 -6.19 8.75
N ASP A 329 -10.10 -6.25 10.02
CA ASP A 329 -10.92 -5.22 10.68
C ASP A 329 -10.18 -3.88 10.84
N PHE A 330 -8.85 -3.89 11.02
CA PHE A 330 -8.01 -2.69 10.99
C PHE A 330 -7.79 -2.14 9.57
N GLY A 331 -8.19 -2.86 8.52
CA GLY A 331 -8.07 -2.44 7.12
C GLY A 331 -6.83 -2.97 6.40
N ILE A 332 -6.09 -3.91 7.00
CA ILE A 332 -4.96 -4.59 6.36
C ILE A 332 -5.49 -5.50 5.26
N THR A 333 -4.77 -5.54 4.14
CA THR A 333 -5.14 -6.43 3.03
C THR A 333 -4.62 -7.84 3.32
N VAL A 334 -5.55 -8.74 3.63
CA VAL A 334 -5.26 -10.14 3.99
C VAL A 334 -5.62 -11.15 2.91
N GLU A 335 -6.36 -10.71 1.89
CA GLU A 335 -6.82 -11.54 0.77
C GLU A 335 -6.28 -10.95 -0.53
N PHE A 336 -5.69 -11.82 -1.37
CA PHE A 336 -5.16 -11.44 -2.67
C PHE A 336 -6.14 -10.64 -3.53
N GLN A 337 -7.43 -11.02 -3.52
CA GLN A 337 -8.49 -10.39 -4.31
C GLN A 337 -8.69 -8.89 -3.99
N MET A 338 -8.38 -8.48 -2.76
CA MET A 338 -8.55 -7.10 -2.29
C MET A 338 -7.32 -6.21 -2.54
N GLY A 339 -6.17 -6.81 -2.86
CA GLY A 339 -4.91 -6.10 -3.01
C GLY A 339 -4.39 -5.78 -4.43
N PRO A 340 -5.11 -5.98 -5.56
CA PRO A 340 -4.60 -5.56 -6.87
C PRO A 340 -4.21 -4.07 -6.97
N ARG A 341 -4.80 -3.21 -6.12
CA ARG A 341 -4.43 -1.78 -6.01
C ARG A 341 -2.96 -1.53 -5.67
N PHE A 342 -2.33 -2.45 -4.93
CA PHE A 342 -0.90 -2.37 -4.60
C PHE A 342 -0.05 -2.70 -5.82
N VAL A 343 -0.46 -3.70 -6.60
CA VAL A 343 0.25 -4.15 -7.79
C VAL A 343 0.28 -3.05 -8.84
N ILE A 344 -0.86 -2.38 -9.11
CA ILE A 344 -0.90 -1.33 -10.14
C ILE A 344 -0.02 -0.12 -9.83
N THR A 345 0.28 0.14 -8.55
CA THR A 345 1.09 1.29 -8.12
C THR A 345 2.56 0.95 -7.91
N SER A 346 2.92 -0.34 -7.87
CA SER A 346 4.26 -0.82 -7.52
C SER A 346 4.85 -1.82 -8.52
N LEU A 347 4.22 -1.98 -9.68
CA LEU A 347 4.66 -2.92 -10.71
C LEU A 347 6.05 -2.55 -11.24
N CYS A 348 6.98 -3.50 -11.15
CA CYS A 348 8.37 -3.39 -11.59
C CYS A 348 8.72 -4.58 -12.48
N ILE A 349 8.31 -4.52 -13.76
CA ILE A 349 8.70 -5.55 -14.74
C ILE A 349 10.20 -5.42 -15.04
N PRO A 350 11.00 -6.48 -14.85
CA PRO A 350 12.43 -6.48 -15.19
C PRO A 350 12.69 -6.11 -16.65
N THR A 351 13.74 -5.33 -16.89
CA THR A 351 14.14 -4.92 -18.26
C THR A 351 14.60 -6.12 -19.10
N TYR A 352 15.12 -7.17 -18.45
CA TYR A 352 15.52 -8.42 -19.08
C TYR A 352 14.41 -9.46 -18.96
N SER A 353 13.67 -9.66 -20.05
CA SER A 353 12.44 -10.43 -20.07
C SER A 353 12.63 -11.94 -19.80
N ALA A 354 13.84 -12.48 -20.04
CA ALA A 354 14.10 -13.91 -19.87
C ALA A 354 14.17 -14.40 -18.41
N GLY A 355 14.17 -13.48 -17.43
CA GLY A 355 14.15 -13.82 -16.01
C GLY A 355 12.76 -13.88 -15.38
N ILE A 356 11.68 -13.70 -16.15
CA ILE A 356 10.33 -13.62 -15.58
C ILE A 356 9.68 -15.00 -15.57
N ALA A 357 9.29 -15.46 -14.39
CA ALA A 357 8.58 -16.74 -14.23
C ALA A 357 7.17 -16.67 -14.82
N PRO A 358 6.65 -17.77 -15.42
CA PRO A 358 5.31 -17.80 -16.00
C PRO A 358 4.24 -17.50 -14.95
N ASP A 359 4.37 -18.06 -13.74
CA ASP A 359 3.43 -17.85 -12.63
C ASP A 359 3.30 -16.38 -12.22
N SER A 360 4.38 -15.59 -12.33
CA SER A 360 4.35 -14.15 -12.04
C SER A 360 3.45 -13.39 -13.02
N MET A 361 3.42 -13.83 -14.29
CA MET A 361 2.57 -13.22 -15.30
C MET A 361 1.12 -13.65 -15.18
N ILE A 362 0.88 -14.93 -14.87
CA ILE A 362 -0.46 -15.40 -14.54
C ILE A 362 -1.01 -14.65 -13.33
N ALA A 363 -0.20 -14.43 -12.29
CA ALA A 363 -0.59 -13.65 -11.12
C ALA A 363 -0.88 -12.18 -11.47
N LEU A 364 -0.13 -11.57 -12.41
CA LEU A 364 -0.42 -10.22 -12.91
C LEU A 364 -1.77 -10.17 -13.65
N LEU A 365 -2.07 -11.16 -14.50
CA LEU A 365 -3.35 -11.27 -15.19
C LEU A 365 -4.50 -11.49 -14.21
N LYS A 366 -4.30 -12.31 -13.17
CA LYS A 366 -5.26 -12.50 -12.06
C LYS A 366 -5.53 -11.18 -11.32
N CYS A 367 -4.51 -10.36 -11.08
CA CYS A 367 -4.69 -9.01 -10.51
C CYS A 367 -5.55 -8.10 -11.40
N ILE A 368 -5.26 -8.09 -12.71
CA ILE A 368 -6.02 -7.29 -13.69
C ILE A 368 -7.47 -7.77 -13.76
N HIS A 369 -7.69 -9.08 -13.74
CA HIS A 369 -9.02 -9.68 -13.70
C HIS A 369 -9.80 -9.22 -12.46
N ASN A 370 -9.21 -9.32 -11.26
CA ASN A 370 -9.85 -8.90 -10.01
C ASN A 370 -10.22 -7.40 -10.00
N LEU A 371 -9.41 -6.54 -10.64
CA LEU A 371 -9.72 -5.11 -10.78
C LEU A 371 -10.93 -4.85 -11.70
N LYS A 372 -11.14 -5.70 -12.71
CA LYS A 372 -12.26 -5.58 -13.66
C LYS A 372 -13.56 -6.14 -13.10
N SER A 373 -13.48 -7.25 -12.38
CA SER A 373 -14.64 -7.92 -11.76
C SER A 373 -15.18 -7.15 -10.54
N GLY A 374 -14.41 -6.20 -10.00
CA GLY A 374 -14.85 -5.32 -8.92
C GLY A 374 -15.89 -4.28 -9.36
N SER A 375 -16.79 -3.90 -8.46
CA SER A 375 -17.87 -2.93 -8.69
C SER A 375 -17.40 -1.48 -8.92
N VAL A 376 -16.10 -1.19 -8.74
CA VAL A 376 -15.51 0.15 -8.87
C VAL A 376 -14.68 0.23 -10.15
N LYS A 377 -15.00 1.19 -11.02
CA LYS A 377 -14.24 1.48 -12.24
C LYS A 377 -12.87 2.07 -11.88
N VAL A 378 -11.84 1.23 -11.76
CA VAL A 378 -10.48 1.66 -11.40
C VAL A 378 -9.80 2.33 -12.61
N SER A 379 -9.34 3.57 -12.42
CA SER A 379 -8.45 4.24 -13.38
C SER A 379 -7.01 3.78 -13.15
N PHE A 380 -6.35 3.35 -14.23
CA PHE A 380 -4.97 2.90 -14.14
C PHE A 380 -3.99 4.09 -14.18
N PRO A 381 -2.96 4.12 -13.31
CA PRO A 381 -1.91 5.12 -13.37
C PRO A 381 -1.17 5.11 -14.72
N LYS A 382 -0.67 6.27 -15.17
CA LYS A 382 0.15 6.37 -16.39
C LYS A 382 1.42 5.53 -16.29
N GLU A 383 1.98 5.43 -15.10
CA GLU A 383 3.12 4.60 -14.77
C GLU A 383 2.81 3.12 -14.97
N PHE A 384 1.64 2.64 -14.56
CA PHE A 384 1.22 1.26 -14.80
C PHE A 384 1.13 0.95 -16.30
N ALA A 385 0.53 1.87 -17.07
CA ALA A 385 0.42 1.77 -18.53
C ALA A 385 1.80 1.66 -19.20
N SER A 386 2.79 2.43 -18.73
CA SER A 386 4.13 2.41 -19.28
C SER A 386 4.88 1.11 -18.96
N HIS A 387 4.64 0.51 -17.79
CA HIS A 387 5.21 -0.78 -17.41
C HIS A 387 4.60 -1.93 -18.21
N ILE A 388 3.27 -2.00 -18.31
CA ILE A 388 2.59 -3.09 -19.02
C ILE A 388 2.83 -3.05 -20.54
N SER A 389 3.20 -1.90 -21.09
CA SER A 389 3.57 -1.75 -22.51
C SER A 389 4.98 -2.27 -22.85
N LYS A 390 5.78 -2.69 -21.85
CA LYS A 390 7.13 -3.25 -22.06
C LYS A 390 7.06 -4.65 -22.67
N LYS A 391 8.23 -5.18 -23.09
CA LYS A 391 8.35 -6.53 -23.65
C LYS A 391 8.46 -7.57 -22.53
N TRP A 392 7.41 -8.33 -22.29
CA TRP A 392 7.34 -9.24 -21.15
C TRP A 392 6.51 -10.51 -21.40
N LEU A 393 5.70 -10.55 -22.47
CA LEU A 393 5.05 -11.78 -22.91
C LEU A 393 6.01 -12.60 -23.77
N LYS A 394 6.19 -13.87 -23.41
CA LYS A 394 7.00 -14.84 -24.14
C LYS A 394 6.20 -15.40 -25.33
N MET A 395 6.86 -15.45 -26.46
CA MET A 395 6.45 -16.17 -27.67
C MET A 395 7.59 -17.11 -28.07
N VAL A 396 7.35 -18.00 -29.03
CA VAL A 396 8.41 -18.89 -29.55
C VAL A 396 9.60 -18.09 -30.09
N ALA A 397 9.35 -16.95 -30.75
CA ALA A 397 10.37 -16.03 -31.26
C ALA A 397 10.93 -15.02 -30.21
N GLY A 398 10.72 -15.29 -28.92
CA GLY A 398 11.20 -14.46 -27.80
C GLY A 398 10.15 -13.50 -27.22
N TYR A 399 10.60 -12.54 -26.42
CA TYR A 399 9.70 -11.67 -25.65
C TYR A 399 9.22 -10.43 -26.42
N ARG A 400 7.93 -10.10 -26.28
CA ARG A 400 7.25 -8.97 -26.92
C ARG A 400 6.27 -8.26 -25.99
N SER A 401 5.81 -7.09 -26.43
CA SER A 401 4.82 -6.31 -25.68
C SER A 401 3.40 -6.85 -25.92
N PRO A 402 2.44 -6.65 -25.01
CA PRO A 402 1.09 -7.20 -25.18
C PRO A 402 0.37 -6.77 -26.44
N LYS A 403 0.65 -5.57 -26.95
CA LYS A 403 0.13 -5.06 -28.23
C LYS A 403 0.73 -5.75 -29.47
N GLU A 404 1.71 -6.63 -29.31
CA GLU A 404 2.43 -7.34 -30.38
C GLU A 404 2.19 -8.85 -30.31
N CYS A 405 1.35 -9.33 -29.38
CA CYS A 405 1.12 -10.75 -29.13
C CYS A 405 -0.34 -11.14 -29.41
N ILE A 406 -0.55 -12.39 -29.80
CA ILE A 406 -1.88 -12.97 -30.05
C ILE A 406 -1.99 -14.29 -29.28
N LEU A 407 -3.15 -14.57 -28.67
CA LEU A 407 -3.40 -15.89 -28.08
C LEU A 407 -3.69 -16.89 -29.20
N PHE A 408 -3.01 -18.04 -29.20
CA PHE A 408 -3.30 -19.12 -30.15
C PHE A 408 -4.65 -19.74 -29.80
N ASP A 409 -5.55 -19.81 -30.77
CA ASP A 409 -6.86 -20.43 -30.60
C ASP A 409 -7.17 -21.42 -31.73
N SER A 410 -8.26 -22.17 -31.58
CA SER A 410 -8.61 -23.27 -32.49
C SER A 410 -8.84 -22.83 -33.94
N ILE A 411 -9.07 -21.54 -34.19
CA ILE A 411 -9.22 -20.98 -35.54
C ILE A 411 -7.89 -21.05 -36.29
N TRP A 412 -6.78 -20.90 -35.57
CA TRP A 412 -5.41 -20.93 -36.11
C TRP A 412 -4.88 -22.34 -36.24
N ALA A 413 -5.23 -23.23 -35.31
CA ALA A 413 -4.71 -24.60 -35.22
C ALA A 413 -4.94 -25.47 -36.47
N SER A 414 -5.96 -25.17 -37.29
CA SER A 414 -6.21 -25.89 -38.55
C SER A 414 -5.40 -25.36 -39.74
N HIS A 415 -4.67 -24.25 -39.57
CA HIS A 415 -4.03 -23.51 -40.67
C HIS A 415 -2.57 -23.12 -40.41
N LEU A 416 -2.17 -22.94 -39.14
CA LEU A 416 -0.86 -22.46 -38.72
C LEU A 416 -0.35 -23.25 -37.52
N GLU A 417 0.96 -23.45 -37.46
CA GLU A 417 1.67 -23.88 -36.26
C GLU A 417 1.94 -22.69 -35.33
N ARG A 418 2.28 -22.97 -34.07
CA ARG A 418 2.51 -21.93 -33.03
C ARG A 418 3.69 -21.02 -33.35
N GLU A 419 4.63 -21.50 -34.16
CA GLU A 419 5.83 -20.80 -34.62
C GLU A 419 5.53 -19.83 -35.77
N ASP A 420 4.43 -20.02 -36.49
CA ASP A 420 4.15 -19.28 -37.71
C ASP A 420 3.69 -17.84 -37.42
N GLY A 421 3.21 -17.55 -36.21
CA GLY A 421 2.66 -16.24 -35.82
C GLY A 421 3.27 -15.65 -34.55
N PRO A 422 2.91 -14.40 -34.20
CA PRO A 422 3.29 -13.79 -32.92
C PRO A 422 2.42 -14.35 -31.77
N PHE A 423 2.39 -15.67 -31.65
CA PHE A 423 1.56 -16.37 -30.69
C PHE A 423 2.23 -16.46 -29.32
N ILE A 424 1.44 -16.27 -28.27
CA ILE A 424 1.89 -16.45 -26.89
C ILE A 424 2.29 -17.91 -26.69
N ASP A 425 3.45 -18.14 -26.05
CA ASP A 425 4.00 -19.47 -25.78
C ASP A 425 3.18 -20.17 -24.69
N GLU A 426 2.15 -20.91 -25.10
CA GLU A 426 1.25 -21.66 -24.21
C GLU A 426 1.98 -22.73 -23.40
N ASP A 427 3.03 -23.34 -23.96
CA ASP A 427 3.78 -24.39 -23.26
C ASP A 427 4.61 -23.81 -22.10
N PHE A 428 5.01 -22.54 -22.22
CA PHE A 428 5.66 -21.82 -21.13
C PHE A 428 4.70 -21.34 -20.04
N TYR A 429 3.50 -20.85 -20.40
CA TYR A 429 2.55 -20.28 -19.45
C TYR A 429 1.51 -21.28 -18.91
N GLY A 430 1.39 -22.46 -19.51
CA GLY A 430 0.35 -23.43 -19.20
C GLY A 430 -1.01 -23.07 -19.79
N SER A 431 -1.99 -23.97 -19.63
CA SER A 431 -3.36 -23.79 -20.15
C SER A 431 -4.11 -22.62 -19.53
N ASP A 432 -3.72 -22.20 -18.33
CA ASP A 432 -4.38 -21.16 -17.55
C ASP A 432 -4.32 -19.80 -18.24
N ILE A 433 -3.33 -19.55 -19.09
CA ILE A 433 -3.26 -18.29 -19.85
C ILE A 433 -4.48 -18.06 -20.74
N LYS A 434 -5.17 -19.13 -21.15
CA LYS A 434 -6.39 -19.06 -21.98
C LYS A 434 -7.59 -18.51 -21.20
N THR A 435 -7.67 -18.74 -19.89
CA THR A 435 -8.77 -18.20 -19.08
C THR A 435 -8.73 -16.68 -19.01
N TYR A 436 -7.54 -16.10 -19.19
CA TYR A 436 -7.30 -14.66 -19.19
C TYR A 436 -7.37 -14.02 -20.59
N LYS A 437 -8.06 -14.67 -21.56
CA LYS A 437 -8.25 -14.15 -22.92
C LYS A 437 -8.82 -12.74 -22.90
N ALA A 438 -9.76 -12.43 -22.00
CA ALA A 438 -10.29 -11.09 -21.85
C ALA A 438 -9.21 -10.12 -21.37
N GLU A 439 -8.44 -10.43 -20.34
CA GLU A 439 -7.40 -9.56 -19.79
C GLU A 439 -6.27 -9.30 -20.79
N LEU A 440 -5.87 -10.33 -21.53
CA LEU A 440 -4.90 -10.25 -22.63
C LEU A 440 -5.43 -9.44 -23.81
N ASN A 441 -6.73 -9.58 -24.14
CA ASN A 441 -7.37 -8.81 -25.21
C ASN A 441 -7.67 -7.35 -24.83
N LEU A 442 -7.71 -7.00 -23.54
CA LEU A 442 -8.50 -5.86 -23.07
C LEU A 442 -7.72 -4.93 -22.13
N GLN A 443 -6.45 -4.56 -22.38
CA GLN A 443 -5.86 -3.37 -21.71
C GLN A 443 -4.51 -2.80 -22.22
N VAL A 444 -4.24 -2.82 -23.53
CA VAL A 444 -3.30 -1.86 -24.14
C VAL A 444 -4.00 -0.88 -25.10
N LEU A 445 -5.28 -1.08 -25.42
CA LEU A 445 -6.00 -0.26 -26.41
C LEU A 445 -7.04 0.69 -25.78
N GLU A 446 -7.88 0.24 -24.82
CA GLU A 446 -8.91 1.14 -24.24
C GLU A 446 -8.35 2.27 -23.34
N MET A 447 -7.19 2.09 -22.70
CA MET A 447 -6.56 3.15 -21.88
C MET A 447 -6.06 4.36 -22.71
N PHE A 448 -6.09 4.28 -24.04
CA PHE A 448 -5.60 5.30 -24.97
C PHE A 448 -6.70 5.93 -25.85
N ASN A 449 -7.99 5.87 -25.45
CA ASN A 449 -9.11 6.30 -26.32
C ASN A 449 -9.12 5.56 -27.67
N TRP A 450 -8.83 4.27 -27.66
CA TRP A 450 -9.01 3.45 -28.86
C TRP A 450 -10.35 2.74 -28.80
N VAL A 451 -11.30 3.26 -29.58
CA VAL A 451 -12.50 2.55 -30.02
C VAL A 451 -12.12 1.82 -31.31
N PRO A 452 -12.42 0.52 -31.47
CA PRO A 452 -12.39 -0.08 -32.80
C PRO A 452 -13.54 0.53 -33.59
N ASP A 453 -13.29 1.61 -34.32
CA ASP A 453 -14.29 2.20 -35.23
C ASP A 453 -14.64 1.27 -36.40
N ASN A 454 -14.06 0.08 -36.47
CA ASN A 454 -14.55 -0.98 -37.33
C ASN A 454 -13.92 -2.32 -36.91
N LYS A 455 -14.56 -3.44 -37.21
CA LYS A 455 -14.07 -4.82 -37.00
C LYS A 455 -12.81 -5.17 -37.85
N THR A 456 -11.96 -4.20 -38.19
CA THR A 456 -10.85 -4.28 -39.17
C THR A 456 -9.57 -3.60 -38.66
N ALA A 457 -9.25 -3.75 -37.38
CA ALA A 457 -8.06 -3.11 -36.78
C ALA A 457 -6.76 -3.62 -37.42
N ASN A 458 -6.11 -2.72 -38.17
CA ASN A 458 -4.90 -2.91 -38.98
C ASN A 458 -3.63 -2.63 -38.17
N TRP A 459 -2.93 -3.65 -37.68
CA TRP A 459 -1.65 -3.47 -36.95
C TRP A 459 -0.62 -4.57 -37.19
N VAL A 460 -1.03 -5.73 -37.70
CA VAL A 460 -0.12 -6.70 -38.31
C VAL A 460 -0.09 -6.40 -39.80
N TRP A 461 1.07 -6.04 -40.32
CA TRP A 461 1.30 -5.98 -41.75
C TRP A 461 2.21 -7.12 -42.14
N ILE A 462 1.85 -7.80 -43.22
CA ILE A 462 2.69 -8.82 -43.84
C ILE A 462 3.10 -8.23 -45.18
N PRO A 463 4.42 -8.17 -45.49
CA PRO A 463 4.88 -7.69 -46.78
C PRO A 463 4.32 -8.65 -47.83
N ASN A 464 3.37 -8.26 -48.67
CA ASN A 464 2.94 -9.09 -49.82
C ASN A 464 3.85 -8.71 -50.97
N GLY A 465 4.46 -9.66 -51.69
CA GLY A 465 5.46 -9.23 -52.66
C GLY A 465 4.91 -8.57 -53.94
N ASP A 466 3.57 -8.40 -54.07
CA ASP A 466 2.95 -7.43 -54.98
C ASP A 466 3.28 -5.95 -54.62
N ASP A 467 4.05 -5.72 -53.55
CA ASP A 467 4.35 -4.39 -53.03
C ASP A 467 5.36 -3.59 -53.91
N ASN A 468 5.79 -4.06 -55.09
CA ASN A 468 6.72 -3.34 -56.01
C ASN A 468 7.99 -2.78 -55.32
N GLY A 469 8.58 -3.55 -54.39
CA GLY A 469 9.73 -3.11 -53.59
C GLY A 469 9.44 -1.91 -52.67
N LYS A 470 8.17 -1.65 -52.33
CA LYS A 470 7.78 -0.57 -51.39
C LYS A 470 8.14 -0.91 -49.94
N TRP A 471 8.22 -2.19 -49.58
CA TRP A 471 8.64 -2.61 -48.24
C TRP A 471 10.10 -2.24 -47.93
N ASP A 472 11.03 -2.48 -48.86
CA ASP A 472 12.46 -2.13 -48.67
C ASP A 472 12.68 -0.65 -48.34
N VAL A 473 11.78 0.21 -48.83
CA VAL A 473 11.76 1.65 -48.54
C VAL A 473 11.43 1.92 -47.07
N PHE A 474 10.42 1.23 -46.53
CA PHE A 474 9.98 1.36 -45.16
C PHE A 474 10.87 0.60 -44.17
N ASN A 475 11.55 -0.48 -44.59
CA ASN A 475 12.52 -1.22 -43.78
C ASN A 475 13.82 -0.43 -43.54
N LYS A 476 14.27 0.35 -44.54
CA LYS A 476 15.44 1.25 -44.41
C LYS A 476 15.14 2.51 -43.60
N ALA A 477 13.89 2.97 -43.58
CA ALA A 477 13.42 3.98 -42.64
C ALA A 477 13.30 3.31 -41.26
N ASN A 478 13.97 3.81 -40.23
CA ASN A 478 13.99 3.17 -38.92
C ASN A 478 12.62 3.32 -38.19
N LEU A 479 11.63 2.53 -38.59
CA LEU A 479 10.23 2.63 -38.18
C LEU A 479 10.00 2.01 -36.80
N ARG A 480 10.27 2.77 -35.74
CA ARG A 480 10.00 2.33 -34.36
C ARG A 480 8.51 2.18 -34.01
N SER A 481 7.59 2.47 -34.95
CA SER A 481 6.14 2.57 -34.70
C SER A 481 5.27 1.58 -35.48
N VAL A 482 5.85 0.68 -36.29
CA VAL A 482 5.12 -0.23 -37.18
C VAL A 482 5.53 -1.68 -36.88
N PHE A 483 4.58 -2.54 -36.49
CA PHE A 483 4.83 -3.96 -36.26
C PHE A 483 4.64 -4.74 -37.57
N VAL A 484 5.72 -5.34 -38.07
CA VAL A 484 5.71 -6.14 -39.31
C VAL A 484 6.17 -7.55 -38.97
N TRP A 485 5.30 -8.53 -39.16
CA TRP A 485 5.60 -9.93 -38.92
C TRP A 485 6.00 -10.61 -40.23
N TYR A 486 7.13 -11.29 -40.21
CA TYR A 486 7.66 -12.05 -41.35
C TYR A 486 7.59 -13.53 -40.99
N PRO A 487 6.48 -14.22 -41.30
CA PRO A 487 6.36 -15.64 -41.01
C PRO A 487 7.40 -16.40 -41.84
N GLN A 488 8.21 -17.24 -41.18
CA GLN A 488 9.03 -18.23 -41.87
C GLN A 488 8.23 -19.52 -41.92
N PRO A 489 8.00 -20.13 -43.10
CA PRO A 489 7.25 -21.38 -43.18
C PRO A 489 8.00 -22.46 -42.40
N SER A 490 7.37 -22.97 -41.35
CA SER A 490 7.87 -24.06 -40.52
C SER A 490 7.89 -25.41 -41.27
N LEU A 491 7.05 -25.54 -42.31
CA LEU A 491 6.91 -26.73 -43.15
C LEU A 491 7.24 -26.42 -44.62
N ALA A 492 8.00 -27.30 -45.28
CA ALA A 492 8.36 -27.18 -46.70
C ALA A 492 7.14 -27.15 -47.65
N SER A 493 5.98 -27.65 -47.22
CA SER A 493 4.73 -27.69 -47.99
C SER A 493 3.91 -26.40 -47.94
N VAL A 494 4.26 -25.46 -47.06
CA VAL A 494 3.52 -24.21 -46.88
C VAL A 494 4.23 -23.11 -47.66
N THR A 495 3.75 -22.83 -48.87
CA THR A 495 4.27 -21.72 -49.67
C THR A 495 3.91 -20.39 -49.01
N ARG A 496 4.75 -19.38 -49.24
CA ARG A 496 4.53 -18.01 -48.77
C ARG A 496 3.14 -17.47 -49.19
N THR A 497 2.71 -17.80 -50.40
CA THR A 497 1.38 -17.50 -50.97
C THR A 497 0.23 -18.07 -50.14
N LYS A 498 0.37 -19.29 -49.64
CA LYS A 498 -0.64 -19.94 -48.80
C LYS A 498 -0.74 -19.29 -47.42
N LEU A 499 0.39 -18.92 -46.81
CA LEU A 499 0.42 -18.09 -45.60
C LEU A 499 -0.32 -16.76 -45.82
N TYR A 500 -0.07 -16.05 -46.92
CA TYR A 500 -0.78 -14.80 -47.22
C TYR A 500 -2.29 -14.98 -47.33
N GLN A 501 -2.77 -16.05 -47.97
CA GLN A 501 -4.20 -16.33 -48.09
C GLN A 501 -4.83 -16.61 -46.72
N ILE A 502 -4.14 -17.37 -45.85
CA ILE A 502 -4.57 -17.63 -44.48
C ILE A 502 -4.65 -16.31 -43.71
N TYR A 503 -3.61 -15.49 -43.70
CA TYR A 503 -3.62 -14.19 -43.01
C TYR A 503 -4.62 -13.17 -43.60
N ALA A 504 -4.84 -13.18 -44.91
CA ALA A 504 -5.86 -12.35 -45.53
C ALA A 504 -7.28 -12.77 -45.12
N SER A 505 -7.53 -14.08 -44.94
CA SER A 505 -8.84 -14.61 -44.53
C SER A 505 -9.23 -14.21 -43.10
N VAL A 506 -8.25 -13.95 -42.24
CA VAL A 506 -8.42 -13.45 -40.86
C VAL A 506 -8.32 -11.93 -40.74
N GLY A 507 -8.29 -11.20 -41.87
CA GLY A 507 -8.40 -9.74 -41.90
C GLY A 507 -7.08 -8.95 -41.82
N VAL A 508 -5.92 -9.60 -41.92
CA VAL A 508 -4.60 -8.95 -41.93
C VAL A 508 -4.36 -8.29 -43.30
N ARG A 509 -4.02 -6.98 -43.32
CA ARG A 509 -3.80 -6.22 -44.57
C ARG A 509 -2.34 -6.19 -45.01
N THR A 510 -2.13 -6.12 -46.33
CA THR A 510 -0.81 -5.96 -46.95
C THR A 510 -0.37 -4.49 -46.96
N ILE A 511 0.93 -4.22 -46.93
CA ILE A 511 1.48 -2.85 -46.96
C ILE A 511 1.07 -2.13 -48.26
N SER A 512 1.09 -2.82 -49.42
CA SER A 512 0.57 -2.29 -50.70
C SER A 512 -0.82 -1.70 -50.65
N LYS A 513 -1.76 -2.37 -49.96
CA LYS A 513 -3.17 -1.92 -49.86
C LYS A 513 -3.35 -0.75 -48.90
N SER A 514 -2.32 -0.43 -48.12
CA SER A 514 -2.37 0.56 -47.04
C SER A 514 -1.62 1.85 -47.37
N VAL A 515 -0.60 1.82 -48.25
CA VAL A 515 0.24 2.99 -48.58
C VAL A 515 -0.41 3.90 -49.64
N LYS A 516 -0.49 5.21 -49.33
CA LYS A 516 -0.79 6.29 -50.28
C LYS A 516 0.48 6.74 -50.99
N ILE A 517 0.40 7.06 -52.28
CA ILE A 517 1.54 7.50 -53.10
C ILE A 517 1.25 8.91 -53.62
N GLU A 518 2.16 9.85 -53.38
CA GLU A 518 2.13 11.20 -53.94
C GLU A 518 3.33 11.40 -54.88
N ARG A 519 3.08 11.88 -56.10
CA ARG A 519 4.11 12.18 -57.11
C ARG A 519 4.41 13.67 -57.12
N ALA A 520 5.68 14.07 -57.07
CA ALA A 520 6.08 15.45 -57.33
C ALA A 520 6.61 15.59 -58.77
N PHE A 521 5.79 16.12 -59.69
CA PHE A 521 6.30 16.62 -60.98
C PHE A 521 6.65 18.10 -60.81
N LYS A 522 7.93 18.46 -60.99
CA LYS A 522 8.32 19.83 -61.35
C LYS A 522 8.72 19.84 -62.83
N THR A 523 7.77 20.03 -63.73
CA THR A 523 8.13 20.33 -65.13
C THR A 523 8.31 21.83 -65.30
N LYS A 524 9.56 22.29 -65.41
CA LYS A 524 9.91 23.49 -66.17
C LYS A 524 10.78 23.05 -67.33
N GLY A 525 10.34 23.30 -68.57
CA GLY A 525 11.23 23.26 -69.73
C GLY A 525 10.72 22.42 -70.89
N ARG A 526 10.45 23.11 -71.99
CA ARG A 526 10.05 22.65 -73.32
C ARG A 526 11.24 21.95 -74.01
N GLY A 527 11.03 20.79 -74.62
CA GLY A 527 12.03 20.13 -75.48
C GLY A 527 11.42 18.93 -76.20
N ASP A 528 11.38 18.98 -77.53
CA ASP A 528 10.68 18.07 -78.42
C ASP A 528 11.01 16.57 -78.20
N ALA A 529 9.98 15.76 -78.02
CA ALA A 529 10.07 14.31 -78.06
C ALA A 529 10.41 13.85 -79.49
N ARG A 530 11.65 13.42 -79.73
CA ARG A 530 12.04 12.81 -81.02
C ARG A 530 11.41 11.44 -81.15
N ASN A 531 10.65 11.27 -82.23
CA ASN A 531 9.98 10.03 -82.60
C ASN A 531 11.02 9.01 -83.15
N VAL A 532 11.36 7.96 -82.38
CA VAL A 532 12.34 6.93 -82.76
C VAL A 532 11.65 5.56 -82.88
N ASN A 533 10.71 5.42 -83.83
CA ASN A 533 9.75 4.32 -83.79
C ASN A 533 10.17 2.99 -84.47
N LYS A 534 11.24 2.94 -85.27
CA LYS A 534 11.59 1.71 -86.04
C LYS A 534 12.65 0.77 -85.43
N ARG A 535 13.51 1.23 -84.51
CA ARG A 535 14.52 0.35 -83.85
C ARG A 535 13.99 -0.38 -82.61
N TYR A 536 12.88 0.07 -82.02
CA TYR A 536 12.31 -0.50 -80.80
C TYR A 536 11.37 -1.69 -81.05
N ALA A 537 10.80 -1.82 -82.25
CA ALA A 537 9.94 -2.95 -82.61
C ALA A 537 10.70 -4.29 -82.61
N MET A 538 11.91 -4.33 -83.17
CA MET A 538 12.76 -5.53 -83.17
C MET A 538 13.24 -5.94 -81.76
N VAL A 539 13.42 -4.98 -80.85
CA VAL A 539 13.83 -5.25 -79.45
C VAL A 539 12.68 -5.87 -78.64
N ARG A 540 11.43 -5.60 -79.00
CA ARG A 540 10.23 -6.10 -78.31
C ARG A 540 9.95 -7.56 -78.61
N ASP A 541 10.03 -7.98 -79.88
CA ASP A 541 9.73 -9.38 -80.27
C ASP A 541 10.69 -10.39 -79.62
N GLY A 542 12.01 -10.16 -79.74
CA GLY A 542 12.99 -11.05 -79.11
C GLY A 542 12.94 -11.07 -77.59
N LEU A 543 12.55 -9.96 -76.94
CA LEU A 543 12.36 -9.91 -75.49
C LEU A 543 11.11 -10.71 -75.05
N PHE A 544 10.00 -10.58 -75.77
CA PHE A 544 8.77 -11.32 -75.45
C PHE A 544 8.95 -12.82 -75.63
N ARG A 545 9.69 -13.24 -76.66
CA ARG A 545 10.06 -14.65 -76.88
C ARG A 545 10.85 -15.22 -75.70
N ILE A 546 11.82 -14.48 -75.18
CA ILE A 546 12.60 -14.91 -74.00
C ILE A 546 11.69 -15.04 -72.77
N VAL A 547 10.82 -14.05 -72.53
CA VAL A 547 9.90 -14.06 -71.38
C VAL A 547 8.89 -15.19 -71.48
N LEU A 548 8.24 -15.40 -72.64
CA LEU A 548 7.25 -16.47 -72.81
C LEU A 548 7.88 -17.85 -72.72
N ALA A 549 9.03 -18.08 -73.35
CA ALA A 549 9.73 -19.35 -73.28
C ALA A 549 10.15 -19.70 -71.85
N PHE A 550 10.53 -18.70 -71.05
CA PHE A 550 10.86 -18.90 -69.64
C PHE A 550 9.62 -19.21 -68.79
N LEU A 551 8.52 -18.47 -69.00
CA LEU A 551 7.25 -18.65 -68.28
C LEU A 551 6.51 -19.93 -68.68
N SER A 552 6.92 -20.57 -69.77
CA SER A 552 6.38 -21.85 -70.26
C SER A 552 6.93 -23.07 -69.54
N ASP A 553 7.86 -22.89 -68.59
CA ASP A 553 8.37 -23.97 -67.74
C ASP A 553 7.20 -24.63 -66.97
N PRO A 554 6.96 -25.94 -67.15
CA PRO A 554 5.86 -26.66 -66.49
C PRO A 554 5.88 -26.54 -64.96
N SER A 555 7.06 -26.33 -64.36
CA SER A 555 7.21 -26.18 -62.92
C SER A 555 6.69 -24.84 -62.35
N LEU A 556 6.31 -23.89 -63.21
CA LEU A 556 5.71 -22.62 -62.80
C LEU A 556 4.17 -22.67 -62.74
N GLU A 557 3.53 -23.73 -63.26
CA GLU A 557 2.07 -23.91 -63.29
C GLU A 557 1.27 -22.68 -63.77
N LEU A 558 1.80 -21.91 -64.74
CA LEU A 558 1.17 -20.69 -65.24
C LEU A 558 0.17 -20.97 -66.37
N SER A 559 -1.05 -20.45 -66.26
CA SER A 559 -2.05 -20.51 -67.33
C SER A 559 -1.65 -19.66 -68.54
N THR A 560 -2.16 -20.03 -69.71
CA THR A 560 -1.92 -19.32 -70.98
C THR A 560 -2.35 -17.85 -70.89
N GLU A 561 -3.49 -17.55 -70.25
CA GLU A 561 -3.94 -16.17 -70.03
C GLU A 561 -2.95 -15.35 -69.21
N LYS A 562 -2.36 -15.95 -68.16
CA LYS A 562 -1.38 -15.29 -67.30
C LYS A 562 -0.09 -14.97 -68.04
N ARG A 563 0.44 -15.92 -68.84
CA ARG A 563 1.64 -15.70 -69.66
C ARG A 563 1.43 -14.57 -70.67
N HIS A 564 0.29 -14.58 -71.36
CA HIS A 564 -0.07 -13.55 -72.33
C HIS A 564 -0.27 -12.18 -71.67
N GLN A 565 -0.95 -12.12 -70.52
CA GLN A 565 -1.15 -10.87 -69.77
C GLN A 565 0.19 -10.24 -69.35
N THR A 566 1.16 -11.06 -68.92
CA THR A 566 2.51 -10.59 -68.58
C THR A 566 3.19 -9.91 -69.77
N VAL A 567 3.10 -10.48 -70.98
CA VAL A 567 3.67 -9.85 -72.18
C VAL A 567 2.91 -8.60 -72.61
N LYS A 568 1.57 -8.56 -72.51
CA LYS A 568 0.79 -7.34 -72.77
C LYS A 568 1.24 -6.18 -71.88
N CYS A 569 1.50 -6.45 -70.61
CA CYS A 569 2.01 -5.44 -69.69
C CYS A 569 3.38 -4.87 -70.12
N ILE A 570 4.24 -5.66 -70.79
CA ILE A 570 5.53 -5.19 -71.32
C ILE A 570 5.33 -4.44 -72.65
N HIS A 571 4.43 -4.89 -73.52
CA HIS A 571 4.13 -4.26 -74.81
C HIS A 571 3.63 -2.83 -74.67
N GLU A 572 2.80 -2.58 -73.66
CA GLU A 572 2.19 -1.28 -73.39
C GLU A 572 3.20 -0.22 -72.88
N LEU A 573 4.43 -0.58 -72.48
CA LEU A 573 5.38 0.35 -71.86
C LEU A 573 5.89 1.45 -72.83
N LYS A 574 5.63 2.73 -72.52
CA LYS A 574 6.18 3.90 -73.24
C LYS A 574 7.53 4.40 -72.71
N PHE A 575 8.60 4.20 -73.48
CA PHE A 575 9.93 4.74 -73.17
C PHE A 575 9.97 6.28 -73.32
N LEU A 576 10.20 7.01 -72.22
CA LEU A 576 10.41 8.46 -72.20
C LEU A 576 11.75 8.78 -71.53
N GLU A 577 12.57 9.61 -72.18
CA GLU A 577 13.90 10.04 -71.72
C GLU A 577 13.78 11.35 -70.91
N THR A 578 14.24 11.37 -69.65
CA THR A 578 14.20 12.55 -68.77
C THR A 578 15.53 12.77 -68.05
N ASP A 579 15.96 14.03 -67.92
CA ASP A 579 17.25 14.39 -67.32
C ASP A 579 17.23 14.46 -65.78
N GLU A 580 16.06 14.66 -65.14
CA GLU A 580 15.91 14.76 -63.68
C GLU A 580 15.37 13.46 -63.03
N PRO A 581 15.76 13.13 -61.78
CA PRO A 581 15.27 11.94 -61.06
C PRO A 581 13.84 12.14 -60.55
N VAL A 582 13.02 11.09 -60.65
CA VAL A 582 11.64 11.09 -60.12
C VAL A 582 11.68 10.85 -58.62
N VAL A 583 11.20 11.81 -57.83
CA VAL A 583 11.02 11.66 -56.38
C VAL A 583 9.59 11.19 -56.11
N VAL A 584 9.45 10.00 -55.53
CA VAL A 584 8.17 9.41 -55.15
C VAL A 584 8.04 9.45 -53.63
N ARG A 585 6.93 10.00 -53.15
CA ARG A 585 6.61 10.08 -51.72
C ARG A 585 5.61 8.99 -51.37
N TYR A 586 6.01 8.07 -50.50
CA TYR A 586 5.15 7.02 -49.94
C TYR A 586 4.66 7.46 -48.57
N SER A 587 3.35 7.41 -48.33
CA SER A 587 2.71 7.80 -47.07
C SER A 587 1.85 6.65 -46.55
N LEU A 588 2.21 6.09 -45.41
CA LEU A 588 1.43 5.05 -44.74
C LEU A 588 0.54 5.69 -43.66
N PRO A 589 -0.77 5.82 -43.88
CA PRO A 589 -1.70 6.35 -42.88
C PRO A 589 -1.83 5.37 -41.70
N MET A 590 -1.56 5.86 -40.49
CA MET A 590 -1.76 5.10 -39.26
C MET A 590 -3.13 5.40 -38.66
N SER A 591 -3.65 4.47 -37.86
CA SER A 591 -4.93 4.58 -37.14
C SER A 591 -5.00 5.76 -36.15
N GLY A 592 -3.86 6.40 -35.82
CA GLY A 592 -3.79 7.61 -34.99
C GLY A 592 -3.76 8.94 -35.76
N GLY A 593 -4.10 8.95 -37.06
CA GLY A 593 -4.15 10.16 -37.90
C GLY A 593 -2.79 10.70 -38.38
N LYS A 594 -1.68 10.25 -37.77
CA LYS A 594 -0.32 10.51 -38.27
C LYS A 594 0.04 9.52 -39.38
N ALA A 595 0.52 10.01 -40.52
CA ALA A 595 1.04 9.17 -41.59
C ALA A 595 2.57 9.11 -41.55
N VAL A 596 3.14 7.93 -41.81
CA VAL A 596 4.59 7.79 -41.96
C VAL A 596 4.96 8.00 -43.42
N THR A 597 5.75 9.03 -43.68
CA THR A 597 6.12 9.45 -45.02
C THR A 597 7.59 9.13 -45.31
N VAL A 598 7.87 8.45 -46.41
CA VAL A 598 9.22 8.18 -46.91
C VAL A 598 9.34 8.66 -48.35
N GLU A 599 10.36 9.46 -48.63
CA GLU A 599 10.68 9.95 -49.97
C GLU A 599 11.81 9.12 -50.57
N VAL A 600 11.62 8.67 -51.80
CA VAL A 600 12.61 7.89 -52.53
C VAL A 600 12.79 8.45 -53.92
N SER A 601 14.02 8.82 -54.24
CA SER A 601 14.46 9.09 -55.60
C SER A 601 14.59 7.78 -56.35
N ARG A 602 13.70 7.52 -57.31
CA ARG A 602 13.73 6.31 -58.15
C ARG A 602 14.03 6.68 -59.59
N SER A 603 14.76 5.78 -60.26
CA SER A 603 14.98 5.84 -61.72
C SER A 603 13.85 5.17 -62.52
N PHE A 604 12.86 4.58 -61.83
CA PHE A 604 11.73 3.84 -62.37
C PHE A 604 10.49 4.01 -61.48
N ASP A 605 9.32 4.27 -62.09
CA ASP A 605 8.02 4.31 -61.40
C ASP A 605 7.16 3.08 -61.80
N GLY A 606 7.34 1.98 -61.07
CA GLY A 606 6.53 0.77 -61.23
C GLY A 606 5.19 0.82 -60.50
N SER A 607 4.63 1.98 -60.17
CA SER A 607 3.44 2.09 -59.32
C SER A 607 2.11 2.19 -60.09
N ARG A 608 1.78 1.21 -60.95
CA ARG A 608 0.41 0.74 -61.31
C ARG A 608 0.45 -0.14 -62.56
N ARG A 609 -0.54 -1.04 -62.68
CA ARG A 609 -0.89 -1.82 -63.89
C ARG A 609 -1.35 -0.91 -65.08
N ALA A 610 -0.56 0.08 -65.51
CA ALA A 610 -0.97 1.03 -66.58
C ALA A 610 0.20 1.50 -67.49
N PRO A 611 -0.06 1.92 -68.75
CA PRO A 611 0.85 1.82 -69.92
C PRO A 611 2.09 2.73 -69.99
N ASN A 612 2.47 3.44 -68.94
CA ASN A 612 3.47 4.51 -69.07
C ASN A 612 4.64 4.31 -68.09
N CYS A 613 5.63 3.51 -68.49
CA CYS A 613 6.89 3.33 -67.76
C CYS A 613 8.03 4.11 -68.39
N THR A 614 8.54 5.13 -67.69
CA THR A 614 9.63 5.99 -68.18
C THR A 614 11.01 5.39 -67.89
N PHE A 615 11.99 5.65 -68.78
CA PHE A 615 13.33 5.04 -68.73
C PHE A 615 14.41 6.10 -68.92
N ARG A 616 15.41 6.18 -68.04
CA ARG A 616 16.55 7.09 -68.21
C ARG A 616 17.71 6.42 -68.97
N ARG A 617 18.21 7.05 -70.03
CA ARG A 617 19.56 6.78 -70.55
C ARG A 617 20.52 7.83 -69.98
N SER A 618 21.61 7.41 -69.34
CA SER A 618 22.63 8.34 -68.87
C SER A 618 23.44 8.88 -70.06
N THR A 619 23.37 10.18 -70.30
CA THR A 619 24.24 10.93 -71.21
C THR A 619 25.55 11.27 -70.49
N SER A 620 26.38 10.26 -70.23
CA SER A 620 27.82 10.46 -70.00
C SER A 620 28.61 9.61 -71.00
N PRO A 621 29.71 10.12 -71.59
CA PRO A 621 30.44 9.38 -72.61
C PRO A 621 31.03 8.09 -72.00
N PRO A 622 31.06 6.97 -72.73
CA PRO A 622 31.36 5.67 -72.16
C PRO A 622 32.85 5.56 -71.87
N ARG A 623 33.22 5.52 -70.59
CA ARG A 623 34.39 4.76 -70.16
C ARG A 623 33.88 3.51 -69.43
N ARG A 624 34.11 2.36 -70.09
CA ARG A 624 33.84 0.96 -69.69
C ARG A 624 32.49 0.37 -70.15
N GLY A 625 32.58 -0.38 -71.26
CA GLY A 625 31.85 -1.63 -71.55
C GLY A 625 30.32 -1.54 -71.76
N ARG A 626 29.85 -1.98 -72.92
CA ARG A 626 28.42 -2.22 -73.25
C ARG A 626 27.65 -3.06 -72.18
N GLY A 627 28.33 -3.74 -71.26
CA GLY A 627 27.74 -4.70 -70.32
C GLY A 627 27.03 -4.13 -69.08
N SER A 628 27.27 -2.87 -68.67
CA SER A 628 26.65 -2.36 -67.42
C SER A 628 25.16 -2.05 -67.59
N ASN A 629 24.77 -1.48 -68.73
CA ASN A 629 23.38 -1.13 -69.01
C ASN A 629 22.49 -2.36 -69.28
N SER A 630 23.03 -3.41 -69.93
CA SER A 630 22.29 -4.66 -70.15
C SER A 630 22.09 -5.44 -68.84
N THR A 631 23.10 -5.46 -67.97
CA THR A 631 23.03 -6.08 -66.65
C THR A 631 22.00 -5.41 -65.77
N TYR A 632 21.95 -4.08 -65.80
CA TYR A 632 20.95 -3.32 -65.06
C TYR A 632 19.53 -3.49 -65.63
N PHE A 633 19.36 -3.40 -66.95
CA PHE A 633 18.05 -3.56 -67.62
C PHE A 633 17.43 -4.93 -67.36
N SER A 634 18.20 -5.99 -67.57
CA SER A 634 17.76 -7.38 -67.38
C SER A 634 17.39 -7.73 -65.94
N GLN A 635 18.14 -7.22 -64.96
CA GLN A 635 17.86 -7.37 -63.54
C GLN A 635 16.49 -6.77 -63.22
N ILE A 636 16.27 -5.51 -63.61
CA ILE A 636 15.04 -4.77 -63.33
C ILE A 636 13.82 -5.40 -64.02
N VAL A 637 13.96 -5.82 -65.28
CA VAL A 637 12.86 -6.48 -66.01
C VAL A 637 12.51 -7.83 -65.37
N SER A 638 13.50 -8.62 -64.94
CA SER A 638 13.25 -9.93 -64.34
C SER A 638 12.64 -9.83 -62.94
N GLU A 639 13.16 -8.92 -62.11
CA GLU A 639 12.61 -8.60 -60.79
C GLU A 639 11.19 -8.03 -60.90
N GLY A 640 10.90 -7.28 -61.97
CA GLY A 640 9.56 -6.73 -62.23
C GLY A 640 8.54 -7.77 -62.70
N LEU A 641 8.98 -8.85 -63.34
CA LEU A 641 8.10 -9.87 -63.95
C LEU A 641 7.85 -11.09 -63.06
N MET A 642 8.82 -11.50 -62.23
CA MET A 642 8.78 -12.76 -61.46
C MET A 642 9.33 -12.62 -60.04
N TRP A 643 8.76 -11.70 -59.26
CA TRP A 643 9.21 -11.47 -57.88
C TRP A 643 8.80 -12.59 -56.91
N ASP A 644 7.81 -13.40 -57.28
CA ASP A 644 7.21 -14.50 -56.52
C ASP A 644 8.11 -15.75 -56.46
N GLU A 645 9.01 -15.92 -57.43
CA GLU A 645 9.95 -17.04 -57.57
C GLU A 645 11.41 -16.52 -57.51
N THR A 646 11.84 -16.04 -56.34
CA THR A 646 13.15 -15.37 -56.15
C THR A 646 14.35 -16.17 -56.65
N ASP A 647 14.27 -17.49 -56.57
CA ASP A 647 15.34 -18.41 -56.97
C ASP A 647 15.51 -18.47 -58.49
N ARG A 648 14.50 -18.02 -59.24
CA ARG A 648 14.44 -18.06 -60.72
C ARG A 648 14.68 -16.69 -61.38
N ILE A 649 14.63 -15.60 -60.61
CA ILE A 649 14.93 -14.23 -61.07
C ILE A 649 16.32 -14.17 -61.71
N GLY A 650 17.31 -14.85 -61.11
CA GLY A 650 18.67 -14.93 -61.64
C GLY A 650 18.70 -15.54 -63.05
N GLY A 651 17.93 -16.61 -63.27
CA GLY A 651 17.83 -17.31 -64.55
C GLY A 651 17.21 -16.45 -65.65
N LEU A 652 16.08 -15.80 -65.38
CA LEU A 652 15.46 -14.89 -66.36
C LEU A 652 16.35 -13.67 -66.63
N SER A 653 16.99 -13.12 -65.59
CA SER A 653 17.91 -11.99 -65.74
C SER A 653 19.06 -12.33 -66.65
N GLU A 654 19.67 -13.51 -66.48
CA GLU A 654 20.76 -13.96 -67.32
C GLU A 654 20.33 -14.13 -68.80
N LEU A 655 19.14 -14.68 -69.05
CA LEU A 655 18.60 -14.81 -70.41
C LEU A 655 18.35 -13.45 -71.07
N ILE A 656 17.81 -12.47 -70.33
CA ILE A 656 17.60 -11.11 -70.85
C ILE A 656 18.95 -10.40 -71.07
N LYS A 657 19.99 -10.66 -70.24
CA LYS A 657 21.36 -10.16 -70.47
C LYS A 657 21.92 -10.69 -71.78
N LEU A 658 21.76 -11.99 -72.03
CA LEU A 658 22.20 -12.64 -73.28
C LEU A 658 21.40 -12.11 -74.48
N GLY A 659 20.08 -11.93 -74.34
CA GLY A 659 19.23 -11.29 -75.35
C GLY A 659 19.70 -9.88 -75.71
N CYS A 660 20.11 -9.08 -74.73
CA CYS A 660 20.69 -7.75 -74.94
C CYS A 660 21.99 -7.78 -75.76
N LEU A 661 22.86 -8.79 -75.54
CA LEU A 661 24.10 -8.97 -76.31
C LEU A 661 23.80 -9.36 -77.76
N LEU A 662 22.76 -10.16 -77.97
CA LEU A 662 22.26 -10.59 -79.28
C LEU A 662 21.34 -9.55 -79.95
N LYS A 663 21.22 -8.36 -79.36
CA LYS A 663 20.33 -7.27 -79.82
C LYS A 663 18.86 -7.69 -80.02
N PHE A 664 18.44 -8.78 -79.37
CA PHE A 664 17.11 -9.38 -79.50
C PHE A 664 16.72 -9.75 -80.95
N GLU A 665 17.70 -10.05 -81.79
CA GLU A 665 17.45 -10.52 -83.16
C GLU A 665 16.77 -11.90 -83.14
N LYS A 666 15.65 -12.06 -83.86
CA LYS A 666 14.74 -13.21 -83.76
C LYS A 666 15.46 -14.56 -83.89
N ASP A 667 16.30 -14.71 -84.92
CA ASP A 667 17.01 -15.98 -85.17
C ASP A 667 18.07 -16.27 -84.10
N ALA A 668 18.75 -15.22 -83.61
CA ALA A 668 19.74 -15.35 -82.53
C ALA A 668 19.08 -15.67 -81.18
N VAL A 669 17.91 -15.09 -80.89
CA VAL A 669 17.12 -15.40 -79.70
C VAL A 669 16.57 -16.83 -79.77
N ASN A 670 16.05 -17.28 -80.91
CA ASN A 670 15.58 -18.66 -81.06
C ASN A 670 16.73 -19.66 -80.86
N PHE A 671 17.93 -19.37 -81.38
CA PHE A 671 19.12 -20.18 -81.13
C PHE A 671 19.53 -20.19 -79.65
N LEU A 672 19.48 -19.03 -78.97
CA LEU A 672 19.72 -18.93 -77.52
C LEU A 672 18.74 -19.79 -76.73
N LEU A 673 17.45 -19.71 -77.04
CA LEU A 673 16.40 -20.48 -76.37
C LEU A 673 16.58 -21.98 -76.57
N MET A 674 16.88 -22.43 -77.79
CA MET A 674 17.22 -23.83 -78.06
C MET A 674 18.45 -24.30 -77.27
N THR A 675 19.50 -23.48 -77.18
CA THR A 675 20.71 -23.82 -76.41
C THR A 675 20.44 -23.94 -74.90
N LYS A 676 19.38 -23.28 -74.42
CA LYS A 676 18.95 -23.30 -73.01
C LYS A 676 17.79 -24.27 -72.76
N ASN A 677 17.43 -25.12 -73.74
CA ASN A 677 16.27 -26.03 -73.70
C ASN A 677 14.95 -25.33 -73.35
N LEU A 678 14.78 -24.09 -73.80
CA LEU A 678 13.54 -23.32 -73.65
C LEU A 678 12.84 -23.22 -75.00
N HIS A 679 11.52 -23.39 -75.00
CA HIS A 679 10.71 -23.32 -76.20
C HIS A 679 9.51 -22.40 -75.96
N VAL A 680 9.18 -21.58 -76.96
CA VAL A 680 7.92 -20.83 -76.97
C VAL A 680 6.81 -21.80 -77.39
N LEU A 681 5.74 -21.87 -76.62
CA LEU A 681 4.59 -22.73 -76.92
C LEU A 681 3.87 -22.28 -78.20
N VAL A 682 3.15 -23.19 -78.85
CA VAL A 682 2.47 -22.93 -80.13
C VAL A 682 1.40 -21.84 -79.98
N GLU A 683 0.70 -21.83 -78.85
CA GLU A 683 -0.32 -20.84 -78.51
C GLU A 683 0.30 -19.45 -78.28
N ASP A 684 1.49 -19.43 -77.68
CA ASP A 684 2.25 -18.21 -77.36
C ASP A 684 2.90 -17.60 -78.64
N GLU A 685 3.30 -18.44 -79.61
CA GLU A 685 3.72 -17.99 -80.95
C GLU A 685 2.57 -17.34 -81.74
N GLN A 686 1.38 -17.95 -81.71
CA GLN A 686 0.20 -17.37 -82.35
C GLN A 686 -0.16 -16.01 -81.76
N PHE A 687 -0.04 -15.87 -80.44
CA PHE A 687 -0.24 -14.61 -79.72
C PHE A 687 0.75 -13.51 -80.14
N LEU A 688 2.04 -13.83 -80.30
CA LEU A 688 3.05 -12.89 -80.79
C LEU A 688 2.77 -12.44 -82.25
N ILE A 689 2.27 -13.35 -83.08
CA ILE A 689 1.92 -13.05 -84.48
C ILE A 689 0.66 -12.17 -84.56
N SER A 690 -0.37 -12.42 -83.74
CA SER A 690 -1.65 -11.71 -83.83
C SER A 690 -1.67 -10.32 -83.17
N GLU A 691 -1.07 -10.15 -81.99
CA GLU A 691 -1.17 -8.91 -81.20
C GLU A 691 0.09 -8.02 -81.23
N VAL A 692 1.27 -8.59 -81.49
CA VAL A 692 2.54 -7.83 -81.42
C VAL A 692 3.04 -7.41 -82.82
N SER A 693 2.80 -8.22 -83.86
CA SER A 693 3.24 -7.91 -85.23
C SER A 693 2.34 -6.92 -85.97
N SER A 694 1.12 -6.66 -85.46
CA SER A 694 0.12 -5.74 -86.03
C SER A 694 0.29 -4.28 -85.57
N SER A 695 1.34 -3.97 -84.79
CA SER A 695 1.65 -2.61 -84.27
C SER A 695 2.99 -2.04 -84.78
N VAL A 696 3.42 -2.44 -85.99
CA VAL A 696 4.63 -1.96 -86.71
C VAL A 696 4.35 -0.80 -87.66
#